data_AF-E6W1U0-F1
#
_entry.id   AF-E6W1U0-F1
#
_cell.length_a   1.000
_cell.length_b   1.000
_cell.length_c   1.000
_cell.angle_alpha   90.00
_cell.angle_beta   90.00
_cell.angle_gamma   90.00
#
_symmetry.space_group_name_H-M   'P 1'
#
loop_
_entity.id
_entity.type
_entity.pdbx_description
1 polymer ?
#
loop_
_entity_poly.entity_id
_entity_poly.type
_entity_poly.pdbx_seq_one_letter_code
_entity_poly.pdbx_strand_id
1 'polypeptide(L)'
;MGGVNFQGLSGLPMGELMDKMLEVRGQTMNRLLDNRELVQIKKNAFMDVNNDMMTLRNQLLDMNLRSTYYNREVSSSNEALVSGTAEWNAAKTSHTVEVIQAAKGASASSYYTRSAISEAVVKNTTNISAISSYYEGMLSGKHDILIERTGTDEGYVIATNRIALDNKPTMQAIMGTGISATAAGTHGTIANEITAGSTLELNVNGTTVTVTMEDGFSAGTTLATVSNVLDTKINDALNVANGTIDQRYVAVGDSGYWGRSGDARSGLVIYNTALSTSESLDIVGGSALSALGLDTTQKNTMNHITKSTAVAYADAADVDAAFATLRTQMGESYTEGPPPSFNSIMDGAMNFQLASGTTLQEGSMRIITGTELRLGEDSHSRVTGSAVGAIDTAQKLSEAGLSGFGSDAAEGYFTINGVKINILLNTTKKDAEGNVNPNPDPNPDPTVNEMLAAINSSGAGVTASFDGQRFYLTANEPGQGTIKVGDTGDTSTFLSMAGLTVPAGATQKAGAMNPAADPTLVPTGLGIRTGIFTVNGVSIYVDSAKDSLNSIIDKINNSGANVIASYDTASDSFHITSKLRDGHSNQNYIVFGSENDTSNFLRQMNVIEHDPAVSLANGYPMVTYQGERGQDALIRYDGVLYTKTVNDIKGMPGGVNLNIKGPTQGAVTLNVTGETDTALDRIATFIANYNTLMERITPSRLTDEQKSYLQPLSNEKMQSMTFAEQDRYMENFELYNKQEYIRKSSESRSISATLRRIMTDFYGEAGSSIRSLGDIGIEIAGKDDYALLQKGMLLMDSTDKDEIKAALKENTRFMSALENDEEAVYNLFAQEDSEGNPIGIARRLNEVVSEYVFAGGMIHNKTRTGGFIDNELDRINRSIASEQRSLQAYENALKRQFASLESRISDMQSQSAAIASIVSPGQS
;
A
#
# COMPACT_ATOMS: atom_id res chain seq x y z
N MET A 1 -87.20 -57.47 39.80
CA MET A 1 -85.85 -57.00 40.14
C MET A 1 -85.32 -56.25 38.94
N GLY A 2 -84.98 -54.97 39.11
CA GLY A 2 -84.49 -54.13 38.01
C GLY A 2 -83.20 -54.72 37.43
N GLY A 3 -83.21 -55.01 36.13
CA GLY A 3 -82.00 -55.33 35.39
C GLY A 3 -81.12 -54.08 35.38
N VAL A 4 -79.94 -54.18 35.99
CA VAL A 4 -78.93 -53.13 35.93
C VAL A 4 -78.40 -53.10 34.50
N ASN A 5 -78.70 -52.02 33.77
CA ASN A 5 -78.22 -51.81 32.41
C ASN A 5 -76.77 -51.31 32.45
N PHE A 6 -75.80 -52.15 32.07
CA PHE A 6 -74.37 -51.85 32.07
C PHE A 6 -73.87 -51.15 30.78
N GLN A 7 -74.76 -50.75 29.87
CA GLN A 7 -74.40 -50.04 28.63
C GLN A 7 -73.73 -48.66 28.83
N GLY A 8 -73.76 -48.09 30.04
CA GLY A 8 -73.19 -46.77 30.33
C GLY A 8 -71.68 -46.71 30.65
N LEU A 9 -70.98 -47.84 30.77
CA LEU A 9 -69.54 -47.87 31.15
C LEU A 9 -68.58 -47.89 29.95
N SER A 10 -69.08 -48.04 28.73
CA SER A 10 -68.26 -48.11 27.51
C SER A 10 -67.81 -46.74 26.95
N GLY A 11 -68.20 -45.64 27.60
CA GLY A 11 -68.01 -44.27 27.09
C GLY A 11 -67.11 -43.36 27.95
N LEU A 12 -66.44 -43.88 28.97
CA LEU A 12 -65.45 -43.08 29.70
C LEU A 12 -64.17 -42.98 28.84
N PRO A 13 -63.69 -41.78 28.47
CA PRO A 13 -62.41 -41.62 27.79
C PRO A 13 -61.29 -41.91 28.80
N MET A 14 -61.01 -43.19 29.04
CA MET A 14 -60.02 -43.65 30.03
C MET A 14 -58.61 -43.13 29.70
N GLY A 15 -58.32 -42.88 28.42
CA GLY A 15 -57.11 -42.18 27.99
C GLY A 15 -57.02 -40.75 28.55
N GLU A 16 -58.08 -39.95 28.40
CA GLU A 16 -58.10 -38.57 28.93
C GLU A 16 -58.00 -38.51 30.46
N LEU A 17 -58.54 -39.51 31.17
CA LEU A 17 -58.41 -39.59 32.63
C LEU A 17 -56.97 -39.96 33.03
N MET A 18 -56.32 -40.88 32.32
CA MET A 18 -54.91 -41.21 32.51
C MET A 18 -54.03 -39.99 32.26
N ASP A 19 -54.28 -39.24 31.18
CA ASP A 19 -53.53 -38.04 30.83
C ASP A 19 -53.70 -36.94 31.90
N LYS A 20 -54.91 -36.71 32.39
CA LYS A 20 -55.15 -35.77 33.52
C LYS A 20 -54.45 -36.20 34.80
N MET A 21 -54.39 -37.51 35.10
CA MET A 21 -53.66 -38.03 36.26
C MET A 21 -52.14 -37.89 36.11
N LEU A 22 -51.61 -38.05 34.90
CA LEU A 22 -50.21 -37.82 34.57
C LEU A 22 -49.85 -36.34 34.61
N GLU A 23 -50.71 -35.46 34.11
CA GLU A 23 -50.55 -34.00 34.13
C GLU A 23 -50.47 -33.47 35.57
N VAL A 24 -51.38 -33.89 36.46
CA VAL A 24 -51.38 -33.51 37.88
C VAL A 24 -50.09 -33.97 38.56
N ARG A 25 -49.62 -35.19 38.28
CA ARG A 25 -48.34 -35.69 38.82
C ARG A 25 -47.14 -34.93 38.22
N GLY A 26 -47.22 -34.57 36.94
CA GLY A 26 -46.22 -33.84 36.17
C GLY A 26 -45.95 -32.41 36.67
N GLN A 27 -46.88 -31.81 37.41
CA GLN A 27 -46.67 -30.46 37.99
C GLN A 27 -45.41 -30.37 38.88
N THR A 28 -45.05 -31.45 39.59
CA THR A 28 -43.82 -31.47 40.40
C THR A 28 -42.58 -31.42 39.53
N MET A 29 -42.60 -32.08 38.37
CA MET A 29 -41.53 -32.02 37.38
C MET A 29 -41.39 -30.61 36.81
N ASN A 30 -42.50 -30.00 36.39
CA ASN A 30 -42.50 -28.67 35.80
C ASN A 30 -41.90 -27.65 36.78
N ARG A 31 -42.30 -27.69 38.06
CA ARG A 31 -41.69 -26.83 39.10
C ARG A 31 -40.18 -27.03 39.25
N LEU A 32 -39.67 -28.25 39.09
CA LEU A 32 -38.23 -28.52 39.14
C LEU A 32 -37.50 -28.02 37.90
N LEU A 33 -38.12 -28.14 36.72
CA LEU A 33 -37.59 -27.60 35.46
C LEU A 33 -37.55 -26.06 35.48
N ASP A 34 -38.64 -25.44 35.92
CA ASP A 34 -38.75 -23.99 36.11
C ASP A 34 -37.67 -23.48 37.09
N ASN A 35 -37.49 -24.17 38.23
CA ASN A 35 -36.46 -23.82 39.20
C ASN A 35 -35.04 -23.99 38.62
N ARG A 36 -34.81 -25.04 37.82
CA ARG A 36 -33.54 -25.22 37.12
C ARG A 36 -33.25 -24.06 36.18
N GLU A 37 -34.24 -23.63 35.40
CA GLU A 37 -34.12 -22.49 34.49
C GLU A 37 -33.82 -21.19 35.25
N LEU A 38 -34.55 -20.91 36.32
CA LEU A 38 -34.30 -19.76 37.19
C LEU A 38 -32.88 -19.74 37.78
N VAL A 39 -32.39 -20.89 38.26
CA VAL A 39 -31.01 -21.01 38.76
C VAL A 39 -29.98 -20.88 37.63
N GLN A 40 -30.30 -21.30 36.41
CA GLN A 40 -29.46 -21.06 35.23
C GLN A 40 -29.40 -19.58 34.85
N ILE A 41 -30.54 -18.87 34.88
CA ILE A 41 -30.62 -17.41 34.67
C ILE A 41 -29.77 -16.69 35.73
N LYS A 42 -29.87 -17.11 36.99
CA LYS A 42 -29.02 -16.61 38.09
C LYS A 42 -27.53 -16.83 37.79
N LYS A 43 -27.13 -18.01 37.28
CA LYS A 43 -25.74 -18.28 36.88
C LYS A 43 -25.29 -17.30 35.79
N ASN A 44 -26.09 -17.15 34.74
CA ASN A 44 -25.80 -16.27 33.62
C ASN A 44 -25.66 -14.81 34.10
N ALA A 45 -26.53 -14.35 35.01
CA ALA A 45 -26.44 -13.00 35.58
C ALA A 45 -25.07 -12.72 36.23
N PHE A 46 -24.55 -13.65 37.03
CA PHE A 46 -23.23 -13.49 37.66
C PHE A 46 -22.06 -13.73 36.71
N MET A 47 -22.25 -14.54 35.66
CA MET A 47 -21.26 -14.67 34.59
C MET A 47 -21.15 -13.38 33.79
N ASP A 48 -22.26 -12.70 33.51
CA ASP A 48 -22.27 -11.41 32.84
C ASP A 48 -21.51 -10.35 33.69
N VAL A 49 -21.74 -10.32 35.01
CA VAL A 49 -20.97 -9.46 35.93
C VAL A 49 -19.48 -9.81 35.90
N ASN A 50 -19.13 -11.10 35.89
CA ASN A 50 -17.74 -11.54 35.79
C ASN A 50 -17.09 -11.07 34.47
N ASN A 51 -17.82 -11.14 33.36
CA ASN A 51 -17.35 -10.71 32.05
C ASN A 51 -17.13 -9.19 32.02
N ASP A 52 -18.07 -8.39 32.51
CA ASP A 52 -17.93 -6.93 32.57
C ASP A 52 -16.75 -6.52 33.47
N MET A 53 -16.54 -7.22 34.59
CA MET A 53 -15.37 -7.01 35.44
C MET A 53 -14.06 -7.35 34.73
N MET A 54 -14.01 -8.44 33.95
CA MET A 54 -12.84 -8.81 33.15
C MET A 54 -12.57 -7.80 32.03
N THR A 55 -13.61 -7.32 31.36
CA THR A 55 -13.52 -6.27 30.33
C THR A 55 -12.95 -4.99 30.93
N LEU A 56 -13.50 -4.54 32.06
CA LEU A 56 -13.00 -3.37 32.79
C LEU A 56 -11.53 -3.56 33.15
N ARG A 57 -11.16 -4.72 33.71
CA ARG A 57 -9.77 -5.04 34.08
C ARG A 57 -8.79 -4.93 32.92
N ASN A 58 -9.14 -5.49 31.76
CA ASN A 58 -8.27 -5.49 30.59
C ASN A 58 -7.97 -4.05 30.12
N GLN A 59 -8.96 -3.15 30.24
CA GLN A 59 -8.80 -1.74 29.89
C GLN A 59 -7.86 -0.97 30.86
N LEU A 60 -7.68 -1.44 32.11
CA LEU A 60 -6.83 -0.76 33.09
C LEU A 60 -5.35 -0.81 32.75
N LEU A 61 -4.92 -1.70 31.85
CA LEU A 61 -3.53 -1.72 31.39
C LEU A 61 -3.18 -0.40 30.67
N ASP A 62 -4.05 0.06 29.78
CA ASP A 62 -3.84 1.31 29.04
C ASP A 62 -3.71 2.51 29.98
N MET A 63 -4.44 2.49 31.09
CA MET A 63 -4.42 3.55 32.11
C MET A 63 -3.13 3.56 32.94
N ASN A 64 -2.34 2.49 32.91
CA ASN A 64 -1.05 2.44 33.59
C ASN A 64 0.12 2.92 32.71
N LEU A 65 -0.10 3.11 31.41
CA LEU A 65 0.95 3.48 30.45
C LEU A 65 1.16 5.00 30.42
N ARG A 66 2.41 5.45 30.63
CA ARG A 66 2.77 6.87 30.51
C ARG A 66 2.51 7.41 29.10
N SER A 67 2.69 6.57 28.07
CA SER A 67 2.39 6.91 26.67
C SER A 67 0.90 7.20 26.40
N THR A 68 -0.01 6.85 27.31
CA THR A 68 -1.42 7.22 27.17
C THR A 68 -1.66 8.71 27.42
N TYR A 69 -0.81 9.34 28.23
CA TYR A 69 -1.00 10.71 28.71
C TYR A 69 0.03 11.72 28.17
N TYR A 70 1.22 11.25 27.79
CA TYR A 70 2.35 12.11 27.40
C TYR A 70 2.56 12.21 25.89
N ASN A 71 1.50 12.03 25.10
CA ASN A 71 1.64 12.18 23.65
C ASN A 71 1.92 13.63 23.27
N ARG A 72 2.66 13.78 22.18
CA ARG A 72 3.01 15.06 21.59
C ARG A 72 2.57 15.09 20.14
N GLU A 73 2.04 16.24 19.75
CA GLU A 73 1.78 16.56 18.36
C GLU A 73 2.74 17.67 17.93
N VAL A 74 3.17 17.62 16.67
CA VAL A 74 3.97 18.68 16.07
C VAL A 74 3.22 19.20 14.86
N SER A 75 2.89 20.48 14.86
CA SER A 75 2.31 21.16 13.69
C SER A 75 3.34 22.10 13.08
N SER A 76 3.49 22.03 11.75
CA SER A 76 4.34 22.94 10.98
C SER A 76 3.54 24.06 10.35
N SER A 77 4.09 25.27 10.34
CA SER A 77 3.53 26.37 9.54
C SER A 77 3.67 26.13 8.02
N ASN A 78 4.46 25.13 7.59
CA ASN A 78 4.56 24.69 6.19
C ASN A 78 4.94 23.20 6.07
N GLU A 79 3.95 22.32 6.23
CA GLU A 79 4.09 20.86 6.14
C GLU A 79 4.59 20.32 4.79
N ALA A 80 4.45 21.10 3.70
CA ALA A 80 4.92 20.70 2.37
C ALA A 80 6.45 20.71 2.27
N LEU A 81 7.13 21.53 3.09
CA LEU A 81 8.58 21.68 3.07
C LEU A 81 9.26 21.06 4.29
N VAL A 82 8.66 21.19 5.48
CA VAL A 82 9.20 20.65 6.73
C VAL A 82 8.05 20.14 7.59
N SER A 83 8.20 18.91 8.04
CA SER A 83 7.27 18.25 8.97
C SER A 83 8.05 17.70 10.17
N GLY A 84 7.38 17.32 11.24
CA GLY A 84 8.07 16.78 12.41
C GLY A 84 7.23 15.86 13.27
N THR A 85 7.90 15.18 14.19
CA THR A 85 7.28 14.45 15.30
C THR A 85 8.06 14.80 16.57
N ALA A 86 7.48 14.53 17.74
CA ALA A 86 8.13 14.82 19.01
C ALA A 86 8.15 13.57 19.90
N GLU A 87 9.22 13.42 20.66
CA GLU A 87 9.32 12.42 21.72
C GLU A 87 8.34 12.77 22.85
N TRP A 88 7.86 11.77 23.58
CA TRP A 88 6.85 11.93 24.64
C TRP A 88 7.27 12.88 25.77
N ASN A 89 8.57 13.12 25.95
CA ASN A 89 9.14 14.04 26.93
C ASN A 89 9.51 15.41 26.34
N ALA A 90 9.24 15.65 25.04
CA ALA A 90 9.50 16.93 24.41
C ALA A 90 8.70 18.04 25.11
N ALA A 91 9.35 19.20 25.29
CA ALA A 91 8.70 20.36 25.89
C ALA A 91 7.62 20.90 24.96
N LYS A 92 6.46 21.28 25.51
CA LYS A 92 5.37 21.91 24.76
C LYS A 92 5.74 23.35 24.42
N THR A 93 6.49 23.54 23.34
CA THR A 93 7.00 24.84 22.92
C THR A 93 7.13 24.91 21.40
N SER A 94 7.41 26.10 20.90
CA SER A 94 7.61 26.34 19.48
C SER A 94 9.11 26.38 19.16
N HIS A 95 9.48 25.73 18.07
CA HIS A 95 10.82 25.76 17.49
C HIS A 95 10.78 26.41 16.11
N THR A 96 11.88 27.03 15.71
CA THR A 96 12.05 27.63 14.38
C THR A 96 13.01 26.80 13.54
N VAL A 97 12.62 26.49 12.31
CA VAL A 97 13.42 25.69 11.37
C VAL A 97 13.51 26.43 10.03
N GLU A 98 14.73 26.78 9.64
CA GLU A 98 15.03 27.26 8.29
C GLU A 98 15.86 26.19 7.58
N VAL A 99 15.33 25.60 6.50
CA VAL A 99 16.08 24.67 5.65
C VAL A 99 16.77 25.48 4.56
N ILE A 100 18.08 25.61 4.67
CA ILE A 100 18.91 26.28 3.68
C ILE A 100 19.09 25.36 2.46
N GLN A 101 19.40 24.09 2.73
CA GLN A 101 19.49 23.06 1.71
C GLN A 101 19.11 21.69 2.30
N ALA A 102 18.47 20.86 1.49
CA ALA A 102 18.19 19.47 1.84
C ALA A 102 19.39 18.56 1.50
N ALA A 103 19.48 17.42 2.17
CA ALA A 103 20.45 16.40 1.84
C ALA A 103 20.07 15.75 0.51
N LYS A 104 21.05 15.58 -0.38
CA LYS A 104 20.91 14.91 -1.68
C LYS A 104 22.08 13.91 -1.81
N GLY A 105 21.78 12.66 -2.14
CA GLY A 105 22.81 11.68 -2.44
C GLY A 105 23.52 12.02 -3.75
N ALA A 106 24.79 11.64 -3.89
CA ALA A 106 25.49 11.76 -5.17
C ALA A 106 24.80 10.91 -6.23
N SER A 107 24.77 11.39 -7.47
CA SER A 107 24.04 10.73 -8.56
C SER A 107 24.90 10.64 -9.81
N ALA A 108 24.94 9.49 -10.45
CA ALA A 108 25.56 9.27 -11.74
C ALA A 108 24.55 8.59 -12.66
N SER A 109 24.40 9.10 -13.87
CA SER A 109 23.50 8.54 -14.88
C SER A 109 24.32 8.21 -16.11
N SER A 110 24.02 7.08 -16.76
CA SER A 110 24.55 6.80 -18.08
C SER A 110 23.88 7.70 -19.10
N TYR A 111 24.61 8.14 -20.12
CA TYR A 111 24.04 8.96 -21.17
C TYR A 111 23.12 8.20 -22.14
N TYR A 112 23.41 6.92 -22.45
CA TYR A 112 22.62 6.03 -23.32
C TYR A 112 23.24 4.61 -23.33
N THR A 113 22.47 3.61 -23.76
CA THR A 113 23.01 2.27 -24.05
C THR A 113 23.64 2.18 -25.45
N ARG A 114 24.72 1.40 -25.60
CA ARG A 114 25.50 1.33 -26.85
C ARG A 114 24.69 0.72 -28.02
N SER A 115 25.19 0.95 -29.23
CA SER A 115 24.54 0.64 -30.51
C SER A 115 24.05 -0.81 -30.66
N ALA A 116 22.88 -0.99 -31.27
CA ALA A 116 22.47 -2.28 -31.82
C ALA A 116 21.97 -2.16 -33.27
N ILE A 117 22.02 -3.28 -34.00
CA ILE A 117 21.48 -3.39 -35.35
C ILE A 117 19.98 -3.64 -35.21
N SER A 118 19.14 -2.65 -35.53
CA SER A 118 17.70 -2.75 -35.24
C SER A 118 16.89 -3.54 -36.27
N GLU A 119 17.38 -3.65 -37.51
CA GLU A 119 16.89 -4.53 -38.59
C GLU A 119 17.60 -4.09 -39.88
N ALA A 120 18.07 -5.03 -40.71
CA ALA A 120 18.55 -4.70 -42.04
C ALA A 120 17.36 -4.24 -42.90
N VAL A 121 17.31 -2.95 -43.26
CA VAL A 121 16.23 -2.38 -44.09
C VAL A 121 16.19 -3.05 -45.49
N VAL A 122 17.31 -3.61 -45.97
CA VAL A 122 17.37 -4.52 -47.13
C VAL A 122 18.48 -5.56 -46.90
N LYS A 123 18.21 -6.81 -47.28
CA LYS A 123 18.92 -8.05 -46.92
C LYS A 123 20.36 -8.24 -47.44
N ASN A 124 21.10 -7.19 -47.79
CA ASN A 124 22.36 -7.34 -48.54
C ASN A 124 23.64 -7.06 -47.73
N THR A 125 23.57 -7.15 -46.39
CA THR A 125 24.75 -7.27 -45.50
C THR A 125 24.59 -8.45 -44.55
N THR A 126 24.07 -9.59 -45.04
CA THR A 126 23.85 -10.86 -44.32
C THR A 126 25.05 -11.40 -43.54
N ASN A 127 26.22 -10.82 -43.76
CA ASN A 127 27.47 -11.21 -43.17
C ASN A 127 27.82 -10.44 -41.90
N ILE A 128 27.17 -9.32 -41.53
CA ILE A 128 27.48 -8.61 -40.27
C ILE A 128 26.62 -9.18 -39.13
N SER A 129 27.25 -9.78 -38.12
CA SER A 129 26.56 -10.48 -37.02
C SER A 129 26.47 -9.69 -35.71
N ALA A 130 27.35 -8.70 -35.51
CA ALA A 130 27.34 -7.82 -34.34
C ALA A 130 28.17 -6.55 -34.63
N ILE A 131 27.90 -5.48 -33.89
CA ILE A 131 28.67 -4.25 -33.91
C ILE A 131 28.99 -3.87 -32.47
N SER A 132 30.22 -3.48 -32.21
CA SER A 132 30.61 -2.89 -30.94
C SER A 132 31.35 -1.58 -31.22
N SER A 133 30.98 -0.49 -30.56
CA SER A 133 31.63 0.80 -30.74
C SER A 133 32.40 1.24 -29.48
N TYR A 134 33.47 2.00 -29.69
CA TYR A 134 34.14 2.83 -28.69
C TYR A 134 34.18 4.27 -29.21
N TYR A 135 33.29 5.13 -28.71
CA TYR A 135 33.36 6.57 -28.90
C TYR A 135 32.64 7.32 -27.77
N GLU A 136 33.18 8.46 -27.35
CA GLU A 136 32.70 9.30 -26.24
C GLU A 136 31.69 10.39 -26.67
N GLY A 137 31.42 10.54 -27.96
CA GLY A 137 30.58 11.63 -28.51
C GLY A 137 29.59 11.20 -29.60
N MET A 138 29.11 9.94 -29.62
CA MET A 138 28.14 9.56 -30.65
C MET A 138 26.83 10.31 -30.37
N LEU A 139 26.37 11.06 -31.36
CA LEU A 139 25.01 11.58 -31.35
C LEU A 139 24.04 10.38 -31.48
N SER A 140 23.08 10.27 -30.57
CA SER A 140 22.07 9.20 -30.56
C SER A 140 21.15 9.33 -31.77
N GLY A 141 20.72 8.20 -32.33
CA GLY A 141 19.77 8.20 -33.43
C GLY A 141 19.98 7.08 -34.43
N LYS A 142 19.44 7.31 -35.63
CA LYS A 142 19.36 6.33 -36.70
C LYS A 142 20.45 6.60 -37.73
N HIS A 143 21.37 5.66 -37.87
CA HIS A 143 22.43 5.65 -38.86
C HIS A 143 22.03 4.74 -40.03
N ASP A 144 21.66 5.34 -41.16
CA ASP A 144 21.40 4.63 -42.41
C ASP A 144 22.69 4.58 -43.24
N ILE A 145 23.32 3.41 -43.29
CA ILE A 145 24.53 3.19 -44.09
C ILE A 145 24.14 2.53 -45.41
N LEU A 146 24.58 3.11 -46.52
CA LEU A 146 24.55 2.51 -47.85
C LEU A 146 25.97 2.17 -48.27
N ILE A 147 26.22 0.91 -48.62
CA ILE A 147 27.46 0.41 -49.19
C ILE A 147 27.18 0.08 -50.66
N GLU A 148 27.90 0.72 -51.58
CA GLU A 148 27.70 0.54 -53.02
C GLU A 148 29.02 0.57 -53.78
N ARG A 149 29.09 -0.15 -54.89
CA ARG A 149 30.19 -0.08 -55.84
C ARG A 149 29.83 0.87 -56.98
N THR A 150 30.80 1.67 -57.37
CA THR A 150 30.76 2.48 -58.59
C THR A 150 31.80 1.92 -59.56
N GLY A 151 31.42 1.72 -60.84
CA GLY A 151 32.30 1.11 -61.87
C GLY A 151 32.18 -0.42 -62.00
N THR A 152 32.58 -0.96 -63.16
CA THR A 152 32.58 -2.41 -63.46
C THR A 152 33.98 -3.01 -63.48
N ASP A 153 34.97 -2.28 -64.01
CA ASP A 153 36.37 -2.72 -64.12
C ASP A 153 37.26 -1.87 -63.19
N GLU A 154 37.22 -0.54 -63.27
CA GLU A 154 37.90 0.37 -62.34
C GLU A 154 36.85 1.22 -61.60
N GLY A 155 37.03 1.46 -60.30
CA GLY A 155 36.09 2.31 -59.55
C GLY A 155 36.28 2.32 -58.03
N TYR A 156 35.19 2.57 -57.30
CA TYR A 156 35.20 2.71 -55.84
C TYR A 156 34.14 1.83 -55.17
N VAL A 157 34.47 1.27 -54.00
CA VAL A 157 33.48 0.82 -53.02
C VAL A 157 33.29 1.94 -52.00
N ILE A 158 32.06 2.41 -51.86
CA ILE A 158 31.70 3.59 -51.06
C ILE A 158 30.75 3.15 -49.96
N ALA A 159 30.99 3.58 -48.73
CA ALA A 159 30.01 3.54 -47.66
C ALA A 159 29.57 4.96 -47.30
N THR A 160 28.27 5.21 -47.25
CA THR A 160 27.66 6.50 -46.91
C THR A 160 26.71 6.33 -45.74
N ASN A 161 27.00 6.96 -44.62
CA ASN A 161 26.16 7.02 -43.43
C ASN A 161 25.35 8.31 -43.39
N ARG A 162 24.03 8.18 -43.27
CA ARG A 162 23.10 9.27 -42.98
C ARG A 162 22.59 9.13 -41.55
N ILE A 163 22.93 10.10 -40.70
CA ILE A 163 22.62 10.11 -39.27
C ILE A 163 21.41 11.02 -39.05
N ALA A 164 20.30 10.45 -38.61
CA ALA A 164 19.13 11.18 -38.14
C ALA A 164 19.06 11.08 -36.61
N LEU A 165 19.25 12.21 -35.91
CA LEU A 165 19.26 12.24 -34.45
C LEU A 165 17.90 11.89 -33.88
N ASP A 166 17.87 11.01 -32.87
CA ASP A 166 16.67 10.57 -32.15
C ASP A 166 15.46 10.24 -33.04
N ASN A 167 15.74 9.74 -34.26
CA ASN A 167 14.76 9.45 -35.32
C ASN A 167 13.84 10.63 -35.70
N LYS A 168 14.34 11.86 -35.59
CA LYS A 168 13.61 13.11 -35.87
C LYS A 168 13.75 13.52 -37.34
N PRO A 169 12.75 14.22 -37.93
CA PRO A 169 12.74 14.57 -39.35
C PRO A 169 13.67 15.73 -39.72
N THR A 170 13.91 16.68 -38.80
CA THR A 170 14.68 17.91 -39.00
C THR A 170 15.35 18.32 -37.68
N MET A 171 16.52 18.94 -37.74
CA MET A 171 17.24 19.51 -36.59
C MET A 171 17.87 20.86 -36.97
N GLN A 172 18.11 21.72 -35.98
CA GLN A 172 18.92 22.94 -36.12
C GLN A 172 20.24 22.77 -35.37
N ALA A 173 21.35 23.16 -35.98
CA ALA A 173 22.67 23.10 -35.36
C ALA A 173 23.28 24.50 -35.22
N ILE A 174 23.86 24.79 -34.05
CA ILE A 174 24.78 25.91 -33.82
C ILE A 174 26.20 25.36 -33.78
N MET A 175 27.07 25.90 -34.63
CA MET A 175 28.45 25.45 -34.77
C MET A 175 29.43 26.46 -34.16
N GLY A 176 30.47 25.97 -33.51
CA GLY A 176 31.54 26.81 -32.99
C GLY A 176 32.50 27.30 -34.07
N THR A 177 33.03 28.51 -33.88
CA THR A 177 34.24 28.97 -34.57
C THR A 177 35.39 28.06 -34.15
N GLY A 178 36.02 27.39 -35.12
CA GLY A 178 37.04 26.37 -34.84
C GLY A 178 38.10 26.81 -33.84
N ILE A 179 38.23 26.05 -32.75
CA ILE A 179 39.21 26.20 -31.69
C ILE A 179 40.47 25.45 -32.14
N SER A 180 41.64 26.08 -32.04
CA SER A 180 42.90 25.54 -32.57
C SER A 180 43.21 24.16 -31.96
N ALA A 181 43.34 23.14 -32.81
CA ALA A 181 43.88 21.84 -32.39
C ALA A 181 45.38 22.01 -32.08
N THR A 182 45.78 21.83 -30.82
CA THR A 182 47.20 21.70 -30.50
C THR A 182 47.54 20.22 -30.58
N ALA A 183 48.33 19.88 -31.61
CA ALA A 183 48.79 18.54 -31.99
C ALA A 183 47.77 17.64 -32.72
N ALA A 184 48.30 16.97 -33.75
CA ALA A 184 47.61 16.03 -34.61
C ALA A 184 46.98 14.90 -33.80
N GLY A 185 45.69 14.63 -34.02
CA GLY A 185 45.00 13.45 -33.47
C GLY A 185 44.07 13.67 -32.28
N THR A 186 43.90 14.89 -31.77
CA THR A 186 43.05 15.18 -30.60
C THR A 186 41.76 15.89 -31.01
N HIS A 187 40.62 15.57 -30.38
CA HIS A 187 39.25 16.12 -30.57
C HIS A 187 39.08 17.65 -30.38
N GLY A 188 40.14 18.43 -30.55
CA GLY A 188 40.22 19.82 -30.12
C GLY A 188 40.22 19.93 -28.59
N THR A 189 40.78 21.02 -28.10
CA THR A 189 40.76 21.36 -26.68
C THR A 189 40.29 22.80 -26.52
N ILE A 190 39.62 23.13 -25.42
CA ILE A 190 39.32 24.54 -25.13
C ILE A 190 40.62 25.32 -24.97
N ALA A 191 40.69 26.50 -25.61
CA ALA A 191 41.90 27.33 -25.62
C ALA A 191 42.05 28.17 -24.34
N ASN A 192 40.94 28.47 -23.67
CA ASN A 192 40.89 29.30 -22.47
C ASN A 192 40.22 28.54 -21.33
N GLU A 193 40.61 28.84 -20.10
CA GLU A 193 39.98 28.31 -18.90
C GLU A 193 38.52 28.76 -18.79
N ILE A 194 37.67 27.87 -18.27
CA ILE A 194 36.30 28.14 -17.83
C ILE A 194 36.28 28.02 -16.31
N THR A 195 35.95 29.10 -15.59
CA THR A 195 35.96 29.08 -14.13
C THR A 195 34.67 28.51 -13.55
N ALA A 196 34.72 27.94 -12.34
CA ALA A 196 33.51 27.61 -11.59
C ALA A 196 32.62 28.84 -11.40
N GLY A 197 31.32 28.70 -11.67
CA GLY A 197 30.34 29.78 -11.72
C GLY A 197 30.18 30.45 -13.09
N SER A 198 30.99 30.11 -14.10
CA SER A 198 30.78 30.59 -15.47
C SER A 198 29.45 30.07 -16.04
N THR A 199 28.80 30.86 -16.91
CA THR A 199 27.46 30.55 -17.41
C THR A 199 27.40 30.41 -18.92
N LEU A 200 26.47 29.60 -19.41
CA LEU A 200 26.04 29.52 -20.80
C LEU A 200 24.52 29.68 -20.84
N GLU A 201 24.01 30.61 -21.64
CA GLU A 201 22.57 30.86 -21.76
C GLU A 201 22.07 30.47 -23.14
N LEU A 202 21.06 29.60 -23.17
CA LEU A 202 20.44 29.12 -24.40
C LEU A 202 18.94 29.37 -24.37
N ASN A 203 18.37 29.65 -25.52
CA ASN A 203 16.94 29.53 -25.77
C ASN A 203 16.70 28.31 -26.66
N VAL A 204 15.94 27.35 -26.14
CA VAL A 204 15.54 26.14 -26.87
C VAL A 204 14.02 26.10 -26.89
N ASN A 205 13.45 26.17 -28.09
CA ASN A 205 12.02 26.10 -28.35
C ASN A 205 11.18 27.12 -27.54
N GLY A 206 11.74 28.33 -27.31
CA GLY A 206 11.11 29.39 -26.53
C GLY A 206 11.43 29.36 -25.03
N THR A 207 12.04 28.29 -24.53
CA THR A 207 12.47 28.17 -23.13
C THR A 207 13.92 28.63 -22.98
N THR A 208 14.15 29.69 -22.22
CA THR A 208 15.50 30.18 -21.90
C THR A 208 16.02 29.50 -20.64
N VAL A 209 17.21 28.92 -20.72
CA VAL A 209 17.91 28.30 -19.58
C VAL A 209 19.30 28.91 -19.42
N THR A 210 19.70 29.08 -18.16
CA THR A 210 21.07 29.47 -17.79
C THR A 210 21.76 28.27 -17.16
N VAL A 211 22.73 27.71 -17.87
CA VAL A 211 23.58 26.63 -17.37
C VAL A 211 24.77 27.23 -16.65
N THR A 212 24.97 26.85 -15.39
CA THR A 212 26.13 27.27 -14.60
C THR A 212 27.13 26.12 -14.48
N MET A 213 28.39 26.39 -14.78
CA MET A 213 29.49 25.45 -14.62
C MET A 213 29.85 25.36 -13.14
N GLU A 214 29.47 24.28 -12.46
CA GLU A 214 29.77 24.10 -11.03
C GLU A 214 31.27 23.87 -10.79
N ASP A 215 31.92 23.16 -11.72
CA ASP A 215 33.36 22.92 -11.75
C ASP A 215 33.97 23.64 -12.97
N GLY A 216 35.20 24.14 -12.81
CA GLY A 216 35.92 24.81 -13.90
C GLY A 216 36.63 23.84 -14.84
N PHE A 217 36.77 24.20 -16.12
CA PHE A 217 37.60 23.49 -17.09
C PHE A 217 38.92 24.21 -17.30
N SER A 218 40.04 23.52 -17.11
CA SER A 218 41.36 24.07 -17.42
C SER A 218 41.55 24.20 -18.94
N ALA A 219 42.35 25.19 -19.37
CA ALA A 219 42.79 25.25 -20.76
C ALA A 219 43.48 23.94 -21.17
N GLY A 220 43.18 23.42 -22.36
CA GLY A 220 43.64 22.09 -22.80
C GLY A 220 42.69 20.93 -22.48
N THR A 221 41.56 21.16 -21.79
CA THR A 221 40.51 20.13 -21.64
C THR A 221 39.93 19.78 -23.02
N THR A 222 39.72 18.50 -23.30
CA THR A 222 39.19 18.03 -24.59
C THR A 222 37.76 18.51 -24.82
N LEU A 223 37.40 18.78 -26.08
CA LEU A 223 36.02 19.17 -26.41
C LEU A 223 35.01 18.08 -26.11
N ALA A 224 35.41 16.80 -26.12
CA ALA A 224 34.56 15.67 -25.74
C ALA A 224 34.14 15.74 -24.25
N THR A 225 35.09 15.97 -23.33
CA THR A 225 34.76 16.14 -21.91
C THR A 225 33.85 17.36 -21.70
N VAL A 226 34.13 18.47 -22.40
CA VAL A 226 33.33 19.69 -22.31
C VAL A 226 31.93 19.50 -22.90
N SER A 227 31.80 18.81 -24.04
CA SER A 227 30.50 18.52 -24.67
C SER A 227 29.63 17.65 -23.78
N ASN A 228 30.20 16.64 -23.13
CA ASN A 228 29.44 15.71 -22.28
C ASN A 228 28.84 16.43 -21.06
N VAL A 229 29.61 17.29 -20.41
CA VAL A 229 29.10 18.08 -19.28
C VAL A 229 28.04 19.09 -19.72
N LEU A 230 28.25 19.74 -20.87
CA LEU A 230 27.29 20.69 -21.41
C LEU A 230 25.99 20.02 -21.83
N ASP A 231 26.06 18.84 -22.46
CA ASP A 231 24.88 18.07 -22.85
C ASP A 231 23.98 17.79 -21.64
N THR A 232 24.56 17.25 -20.56
CA THR A 232 23.85 16.99 -19.30
C THR A 232 23.24 18.27 -18.75
N LYS A 233 24.06 19.29 -18.48
CA LYS A 233 23.59 20.47 -17.76
C LYS A 233 22.55 21.27 -18.54
N ILE A 234 22.64 21.31 -19.87
CA ILE A 234 21.62 21.99 -20.71
C ILE A 234 20.31 21.20 -20.66
N ASN A 235 20.34 19.88 -20.83
CA ASN A 235 19.14 19.06 -20.79
C ASN A 235 18.50 19.05 -19.39
N ASP A 236 19.27 18.98 -18.31
CA ASP A 236 18.76 19.06 -16.94
C ASP A 236 18.06 20.39 -16.68
N ALA A 237 18.68 21.51 -17.09
CA ALA A 237 18.09 22.84 -16.94
C ALA A 237 16.79 22.97 -17.75
N LEU A 238 16.73 22.37 -18.95
CA LEU A 238 15.51 22.36 -19.79
C LEU A 238 14.43 21.45 -19.23
N ASN A 239 14.78 20.30 -18.64
CA ASN A 239 13.85 19.43 -17.96
C ASN A 239 13.20 20.15 -16.77
N VAL A 240 14.01 20.79 -15.92
CA VAL A 240 13.51 21.62 -14.81
C VAL A 240 12.61 22.75 -15.30
N ALA A 241 13.04 23.49 -16.32
CA ALA A 241 12.28 24.63 -16.84
C ALA A 241 10.95 24.24 -17.50
N ASN A 242 10.88 23.05 -18.12
CA ASN A 242 9.68 22.55 -18.80
C ASN A 242 8.83 21.62 -17.92
N GLY A 243 9.24 21.34 -16.68
CA GLY A 243 8.56 20.38 -15.80
C GLY A 243 8.58 18.95 -16.33
N THR A 244 9.59 18.62 -17.12
CA THR A 244 9.84 17.29 -17.69
C THR A 244 11.01 16.62 -16.96
N ILE A 245 11.15 15.32 -17.15
CA ILE A 245 12.20 14.52 -16.54
C ILE A 245 12.83 13.69 -17.65
N ASP A 246 14.16 13.71 -17.71
CA ASP A 246 15.01 12.94 -18.63
C ASP A 246 14.60 13.05 -20.12
N GLN A 247 14.01 14.19 -20.51
CA GLN A 247 13.80 14.52 -21.91
C GLN A 247 15.06 15.17 -22.48
N ARG A 248 15.53 14.65 -23.62
CA ARG A 248 16.63 15.25 -24.37
C ARG A 248 16.10 16.31 -25.34
N TYR A 249 16.39 17.56 -25.05
CA TYR A 249 16.06 18.73 -25.87
C TYR A 249 17.20 19.14 -26.79
N VAL A 250 18.45 18.88 -26.39
CA VAL A 250 19.64 19.15 -27.20
C VAL A 250 20.62 17.99 -27.20
N ALA A 251 21.45 17.92 -28.23
CA ALA A 251 22.63 17.07 -28.26
C ALA A 251 23.87 17.95 -28.48
N VAL A 252 24.92 17.75 -27.69
CA VAL A 252 26.18 18.49 -27.79
C VAL A 252 27.28 17.53 -28.23
N GLY A 253 28.08 17.93 -29.20
CA GLY A 253 29.22 17.13 -29.68
C GLY A 253 30.34 18.00 -30.25
N ASP A 254 31.43 17.38 -30.68
CA ASP A 254 32.52 18.03 -31.39
C ASP A 254 32.43 17.79 -32.91
N SER A 255 32.87 18.76 -33.69
CA SER A 255 32.99 18.67 -35.14
C SER A 255 34.39 19.01 -35.59
N GLY A 256 34.96 18.19 -36.47
CA GLY A 256 36.25 18.43 -37.12
C GLY A 256 36.07 18.95 -38.56
N TYR A 257 36.76 20.03 -38.90
CA TYR A 257 36.84 20.60 -40.25
C TYR A 257 38.31 20.75 -40.68
N TRP A 258 38.62 20.31 -41.90
CA TRP A 258 39.92 20.58 -42.53
C TRP A 258 39.75 21.57 -43.68
N GLY A 259 40.41 22.72 -43.58
CA GLY A 259 40.51 23.66 -44.69
C GLY A 259 41.38 23.10 -45.81
N ARG A 260 41.12 23.53 -47.06
CA ARG A 260 41.93 23.21 -48.25
C ARG A 260 43.42 23.60 -48.11
N SER A 261 43.77 24.38 -47.08
CA SER A 261 45.11 24.84 -46.69
C SER A 261 45.88 23.91 -45.74
N GLY A 262 45.28 22.81 -45.26
CA GLY A 262 45.92 21.92 -44.28
C GLY A 262 45.76 22.37 -42.82
N ASP A 263 44.88 23.34 -42.55
CA ASP A 263 44.54 23.75 -41.18
C ASP A 263 43.41 22.87 -40.63
N ALA A 264 43.72 22.06 -39.62
CA ALA A 264 42.73 21.32 -38.84
C ALA A 264 42.05 22.26 -37.84
N ARG A 265 40.72 22.30 -37.83
CA ARG A 265 39.94 23.04 -36.85
C ARG A 265 38.88 22.13 -36.25
N SER A 266 38.75 22.15 -34.92
CA SER A 266 37.69 21.45 -34.21
C SER A 266 36.80 22.46 -33.49
N GLY A 267 35.50 22.24 -33.45
CA GLY A 267 34.55 23.15 -32.80
C GLY A 267 33.40 22.39 -32.16
N LEU A 268 32.91 22.91 -31.03
CA LEU A 268 31.72 22.42 -30.36
C LEU A 268 30.49 22.68 -31.23
N VAL A 269 29.56 21.73 -31.28
CA VAL A 269 28.29 21.84 -32.00
C VAL A 269 27.16 21.46 -31.07
N ILE A 270 26.10 22.27 -31.06
CA ILE A 270 24.87 22.01 -30.32
C ILE A 270 23.75 21.80 -31.34
N TYR A 271 23.08 20.65 -31.25
CA TYR A 271 21.94 20.25 -32.08
C TYR A 271 20.65 20.35 -31.26
N ASN A 272 19.60 20.90 -31.86
CA ASN A 272 18.24 20.78 -31.36
C ASN A 272 17.64 19.43 -31.82
N THR A 273 16.99 18.70 -30.91
CA THR A 273 16.37 17.37 -31.19
C THR A 273 14.88 17.46 -31.59
N ALA A 274 14.44 18.63 -32.06
CA ALA A 274 13.07 19.00 -32.45
C ALA A 274 12.30 18.05 -33.42
N LEU A 275 10.96 18.02 -33.28
CA LEU A 275 9.99 17.22 -34.06
C LEU A 275 9.34 18.00 -35.22
N SER A 276 9.59 19.31 -35.33
CA SER A 276 8.94 20.17 -36.34
C SER A 276 9.79 21.35 -36.82
N THR A 277 9.40 21.98 -37.92
CA THR A 277 10.12 23.11 -38.55
C THR A 277 9.97 24.46 -37.83
N SER A 278 9.19 24.54 -36.74
CA SER A 278 8.93 25.78 -35.97
C SER A 278 9.74 25.92 -34.68
N GLU A 279 10.51 24.90 -34.33
CA GLU A 279 11.35 24.83 -33.12
C GLU A 279 12.73 25.46 -33.37
N SER A 280 13.27 26.20 -32.39
CA SER A 280 14.47 27.05 -32.53
C SER A 280 15.51 26.75 -31.46
N LEU A 281 16.79 26.88 -31.82
CA LEU A 281 17.93 26.82 -30.93
C LEU A 281 18.79 28.08 -31.12
N ASP A 282 18.91 28.85 -30.05
CA ASP A 282 19.67 30.09 -30.01
C ASP A 282 20.57 30.12 -28.79
N ILE A 283 21.82 30.55 -28.94
CA ILE A 283 22.64 30.98 -27.81
C ILE A 283 22.36 32.45 -27.56
N VAL A 284 21.89 32.77 -26.35
CA VAL A 284 21.44 34.13 -25.99
C VAL A 284 22.46 34.87 -25.13
N GLY A 285 23.43 34.18 -24.52
CA GLY A 285 24.45 34.81 -23.69
C GLY A 285 25.32 33.83 -22.89
N GLY A 286 25.98 34.35 -21.85
CA GLY A 286 26.79 33.58 -20.91
C GLY A 286 28.29 33.91 -20.94
N SER A 287 28.92 33.87 -19.77
CA SER A 287 30.35 34.18 -19.60
C SER A 287 31.31 33.11 -20.16
N ALA A 288 30.85 31.87 -20.33
CA ALA A 288 31.65 30.77 -20.89
C ALA A 288 31.73 30.79 -22.43
N LEU A 289 30.91 31.61 -23.10
CA LEU A 289 30.67 31.55 -24.55
C LEU A 289 31.95 31.59 -25.39
N SER A 290 32.83 32.56 -25.09
CA SER A 290 34.08 32.75 -25.84
C SER A 290 35.08 31.62 -25.63
N ALA A 291 35.08 30.99 -24.44
CA ALA A 291 35.98 29.86 -24.14
C ALA A 291 35.50 28.56 -24.81
N LEU A 292 34.18 28.42 -24.97
CA LEU A 292 33.53 27.33 -25.71
C LEU A 292 33.61 27.50 -27.24
N GLY A 293 34.04 28.67 -27.71
CA GLY A 293 34.22 28.97 -29.13
C GLY A 293 32.93 28.90 -29.96
N LEU A 294 31.75 29.02 -29.35
CA LEU A 294 30.46 28.91 -30.04
C LEU A 294 30.14 30.18 -30.86
N ASP A 295 29.70 30.03 -32.12
CA ASP A 295 29.28 31.14 -32.98
C ASP A 295 27.76 31.36 -32.87
N THR A 296 27.34 32.52 -32.35
CA THR A 296 25.91 32.84 -32.20
C THR A 296 25.21 33.18 -33.51
N THR A 297 25.96 33.35 -34.61
CA THR A 297 25.46 33.80 -35.92
C THR A 297 25.29 32.66 -36.94
N GLN A 298 25.98 31.52 -36.78
CA GLN A 298 25.89 30.39 -37.71
C GLN A 298 24.90 29.32 -37.24
N LYS A 299 23.73 29.28 -37.88
CA LYS A 299 22.65 28.31 -37.62
C LYS A 299 22.29 27.58 -38.91
N ASN A 300 22.32 26.26 -38.87
CA ASN A 300 21.98 25.42 -40.02
C ASN A 300 20.80 24.49 -39.70
N THR A 301 19.74 24.53 -40.50
CA THR A 301 18.66 23.54 -40.45
C THR A 301 19.01 22.36 -41.37
N MET A 302 18.98 21.14 -40.85
CA MET A 302 19.38 19.92 -41.56
C MET A 302 18.40 18.78 -41.28
N ASN A 303 18.26 17.83 -42.21
CA ASN A 303 17.41 16.63 -42.02
C ASN A 303 18.20 15.41 -41.52
N HIS A 304 19.50 15.39 -41.79
CA HIS A 304 20.43 14.34 -41.38
C HIS A 304 21.87 14.86 -41.52
N ILE A 305 22.81 14.22 -40.83
CA ILE A 305 24.26 14.42 -41.01
C ILE A 305 24.74 13.33 -41.99
N THR A 306 25.51 13.70 -43.03
CA THR A 306 26.07 12.72 -43.97
C THR A 306 27.57 12.58 -43.77
N LYS A 307 28.06 11.34 -43.61
CA LYS A 307 29.49 10.99 -43.64
C LYS A 307 29.70 9.88 -44.67
N SER A 308 30.77 9.95 -45.45
CA SER A 308 31.08 8.94 -46.48
C SER A 308 32.55 8.56 -46.44
N THR A 309 32.84 7.29 -46.69
CA THR A 309 34.18 6.73 -46.91
C THR A 309 34.21 5.91 -48.19
N ALA A 310 35.35 5.87 -48.87
CA ALA A 310 35.50 5.18 -50.13
C ALA A 310 36.89 4.56 -50.29
N VAL A 311 36.94 3.34 -50.85
CA VAL A 311 38.18 2.65 -51.22
C VAL A 311 38.17 2.40 -52.73
N ALA A 312 39.25 2.81 -53.40
CA ALA A 312 39.43 2.57 -54.83
C ALA A 312 39.89 1.14 -55.12
N TYR A 313 39.54 0.60 -56.29
CA TYR A 313 40.06 -0.66 -56.83
C TYR A 313 40.41 -0.50 -58.31
N ALA A 314 41.47 -1.20 -58.76
CA ALA A 314 42.04 -1.03 -60.10
C ALA A 314 41.44 -1.97 -61.16
N ASP A 315 41.02 -3.17 -60.75
CA ASP A 315 40.31 -4.13 -61.59
C ASP A 315 39.26 -4.95 -60.81
N ALA A 316 38.44 -5.73 -61.51
CA ALA A 316 37.37 -6.53 -60.91
C ALA A 316 37.85 -7.60 -59.89
N ALA A 317 39.12 -8.02 -59.92
CA ALA A 317 39.68 -8.99 -58.98
C ALA A 317 40.07 -8.35 -57.63
N ASP A 318 40.29 -7.04 -57.59
CA ASP A 318 40.67 -6.29 -56.38
C ASP A 318 39.46 -5.86 -55.51
N VAL A 319 38.24 -6.04 -56.00
CA VAL A 319 37.00 -5.56 -55.36
C VAL A 319 36.81 -6.14 -53.95
N ASP A 320 37.10 -7.43 -53.75
CA ASP A 320 36.97 -8.08 -52.42
C ASP A 320 37.97 -7.52 -51.40
N ALA A 321 39.19 -7.20 -51.84
CA ALA A 321 40.20 -6.56 -51.00
C ALA A 321 39.81 -5.11 -50.64
N ALA A 322 39.18 -4.40 -51.58
CA ALA A 322 38.63 -3.08 -51.35
C ALA A 322 37.49 -3.11 -50.31
N PHE A 323 36.59 -4.11 -50.35
CA PHE A 323 35.56 -4.30 -49.32
C PHE A 323 36.13 -4.64 -47.94
N ALA A 324 37.19 -5.47 -47.87
CA ALA A 324 37.87 -5.77 -46.61
C ALA A 324 38.53 -4.53 -45.98
N THR A 325 39.12 -3.68 -46.83
CA THR A 325 39.70 -2.39 -46.42
C THR A 325 38.60 -1.42 -45.98
N LEU A 326 37.52 -1.30 -46.74
CA LEU A 326 36.37 -0.45 -46.44
C LEU A 326 35.76 -0.80 -45.08
N ARG A 327 35.58 -2.10 -44.77
CA ARG A 327 35.08 -2.56 -43.46
C ARG A 327 35.93 -2.03 -42.30
N THR A 328 37.25 -2.08 -42.46
CA THR A 328 38.18 -1.65 -41.41
C THR A 328 38.09 -0.13 -41.25
N GLN A 329 38.09 0.58 -42.38
CA GLN A 329 37.98 2.04 -42.44
C GLN A 329 36.65 2.58 -41.88
N MET A 330 35.52 1.91 -42.11
CA MET A 330 34.16 2.33 -41.69
C MET A 330 34.01 2.62 -40.18
N GLY A 331 34.89 2.09 -39.36
CA GLY A 331 34.93 2.31 -37.91
C GLY A 331 36.34 2.56 -37.38
N GLU A 332 37.28 3.01 -38.21
CA GLU A 332 38.63 3.36 -37.77
C GLU A 332 38.66 4.77 -37.17
N SER A 333 39.24 4.90 -35.98
CA SER A 333 39.70 6.20 -35.49
C SER A 333 40.85 6.69 -36.38
N TYR A 334 40.90 7.99 -36.63
CA TYR A 334 41.95 8.60 -37.43
C TYR A 334 43.34 8.17 -36.93
N THR A 335 44.13 7.54 -37.80
CA THR A 335 45.55 7.22 -37.55
C THR A 335 46.41 7.89 -38.62
N GLU A 336 47.57 8.37 -38.21
CA GLU A 336 48.44 9.26 -39.01
C GLU A 336 48.81 8.69 -40.39
N GLY A 337 48.68 9.51 -41.45
CA GLY A 337 49.26 9.25 -42.77
C GLY A 337 48.79 10.21 -43.87
N PRO A 338 49.66 10.58 -44.86
CA PRO A 338 49.26 11.37 -46.03
C PRO A 338 48.92 10.47 -47.24
N PRO A 339 47.87 10.74 -48.06
CA PRO A 339 46.84 11.79 -47.97
C PRO A 339 45.63 11.40 -47.10
N PRO A 340 44.85 12.39 -46.58
CA PRO A 340 43.74 12.14 -45.69
C PRO A 340 42.59 11.53 -46.46
N SER A 341 42.31 10.26 -46.21
CA SER A 341 41.05 9.66 -46.60
C SER A 341 40.15 9.73 -45.37
N PHE A 342 39.02 10.43 -45.49
CA PHE A 342 37.96 10.46 -44.49
C PHE A 342 37.37 9.05 -44.40
N ASN A 343 38.11 8.17 -43.73
CA ASN A 343 37.92 6.73 -43.87
C ASN A 343 36.76 6.21 -43.03
N SER A 344 36.34 6.95 -42.01
CA SER A 344 35.27 6.50 -41.14
C SER A 344 33.95 7.19 -41.41
N ILE A 345 32.92 6.37 -41.57
CA ILE A 345 31.53 6.80 -41.64
C ILE A 345 30.90 6.93 -40.24
N MET A 346 31.61 6.50 -39.19
CA MET A 346 31.17 6.48 -37.80
C MET A 346 32.31 6.96 -36.91
N ASP A 347 32.05 7.89 -36.00
CA ASP A 347 33.13 8.33 -35.11
C ASP A 347 33.51 7.24 -34.10
N GLY A 348 34.81 7.13 -33.82
CA GLY A 348 35.41 6.15 -32.90
C GLY A 348 35.61 4.73 -33.45
N ALA A 349 36.23 3.88 -32.63
CA ALA A 349 36.64 2.53 -33.01
C ALA A 349 35.43 1.59 -32.99
N MET A 350 34.80 1.38 -34.15
CA MET A 350 33.71 0.40 -34.28
C MET A 350 34.18 -0.88 -34.94
N ASN A 351 33.93 -2.00 -34.27
CA ASN A 351 34.19 -3.33 -34.81
C ASN A 351 32.91 -3.91 -35.38
N PHE A 352 32.91 -4.15 -36.70
CA PHE A 352 31.87 -4.90 -37.39
C PHE A 352 32.28 -6.38 -37.43
N GLN A 353 31.59 -7.23 -36.66
CA GLN A 353 31.84 -8.67 -36.68
C GLN A 353 31.18 -9.30 -37.90
N LEU A 354 31.93 -10.13 -38.63
CA LEU A 354 31.39 -10.90 -39.75
C LEU A 354 31.07 -12.35 -39.37
N ALA A 355 30.06 -12.95 -40.00
CA ALA A 355 29.81 -14.38 -39.98
C ALA A 355 31.05 -15.13 -40.51
N SER A 356 31.37 -16.27 -39.89
CA SER A 356 32.58 -17.03 -40.21
C SER A 356 32.67 -17.35 -41.71
N GLY A 357 33.80 -17.01 -42.34
CA GLY A 357 34.07 -17.29 -43.75
C GLY A 357 33.44 -16.32 -44.77
N THR A 358 33.02 -15.12 -44.35
CA THR A 358 32.33 -14.16 -45.22
C THR A 358 33.03 -12.78 -45.32
N THR A 359 32.72 -11.99 -46.35
CA THR A 359 33.24 -10.63 -46.61
C THR A 359 32.12 -9.56 -46.60
N LEU A 360 32.49 -8.28 -46.49
CA LEU A 360 31.55 -7.17 -46.68
C LEU A 360 31.10 -7.09 -48.15
N GLN A 361 29.85 -6.74 -48.42
CA GLN A 361 29.28 -6.64 -49.77
C GLN A 361 28.39 -5.39 -49.93
N GLU A 362 28.01 -5.07 -51.17
CA GLU A 362 27.06 -4.00 -51.48
C GLU A 362 25.71 -4.26 -50.79
N GLY A 363 25.19 -3.25 -50.11
CA GLY A 363 23.94 -3.35 -49.38
C GLY A 363 23.69 -2.14 -48.51
N SER A 364 22.57 -2.13 -47.81
CA SER A 364 22.30 -1.12 -46.80
C SER A 364 22.18 -1.77 -45.42
N MET A 365 22.54 -1.02 -44.39
CA MET A 365 22.36 -1.41 -43.00
C MET A 365 21.93 -0.22 -42.17
N ARG A 366 21.13 -0.49 -41.14
CA ARG A 366 20.69 0.51 -40.17
C ARG A 366 21.28 0.16 -38.82
N ILE A 367 22.05 1.10 -38.28
CA ILE A 367 22.46 1.06 -36.89
C ILE A 367 21.60 2.07 -36.14
N ILE A 368 21.06 1.68 -35.00
CA ILE A 368 20.48 2.62 -34.07
C ILE A 368 21.44 2.74 -32.89
N THR A 369 21.80 3.96 -32.55
CA THR A 369 22.53 4.34 -31.34
C THR A 369 21.52 4.86 -30.33
N GLY A 370 21.64 4.47 -29.06
CA GLY A 370 20.53 4.63 -28.11
C GLY A 370 19.36 3.71 -28.47
N THR A 371 19.66 2.46 -28.86
CA THR A 371 18.61 1.46 -29.03
C THR A 371 17.99 1.20 -27.69
N GLU A 372 16.70 1.50 -27.56
CA GLU A 372 15.83 1.01 -26.50
C GLU A 372 16.30 -0.39 -26.09
N LEU A 373 16.96 -0.49 -24.94
CA LEU A 373 17.22 -1.76 -24.30
C LEU A 373 15.84 -2.20 -23.82
N ARG A 374 15.02 -2.74 -24.73
CA ARG A 374 13.65 -3.18 -24.45
C ARG A 374 13.76 -4.43 -23.57
N LEU A 375 13.97 -4.19 -22.28
CA LEU A 375 13.68 -5.14 -21.25
C LEU A 375 12.16 -5.33 -21.29
N GLY A 376 11.72 -6.53 -21.68
CA GLY A 376 10.32 -6.89 -21.54
C GLY A 376 9.97 -6.85 -20.06
N GLU A 377 9.14 -5.90 -19.65
CA GLU A 377 8.50 -5.95 -18.34
C GLU A 377 7.44 -7.05 -18.35
N ASP A 378 7.32 -7.78 -17.24
CA ASP A 378 6.15 -8.60 -17.03
C ASP A 378 4.93 -7.67 -17.01
N SER A 379 4.00 -7.88 -17.93
CA SER A 379 2.80 -7.05 -18.01
C SER A 379 1.68 -7.68 -17.21
N HIS A 380 0.87 -6.82 -16.58
CA HIS A 380 -0.31 -7.25 -15.84
C HIS A 380 -1.46 -7.52 -16.80
N SER A 381 -2.28 -8.52 -16.49
CA SER A 381 -3.49 -8.79 -17.25
C SER A 381 -4.48 -7.64 -17.14
N ARG A 382 -4.87 -7.16 -18.32
CA ARG A 382 -5.83 -6.11 -18.67
C ARG A 382 -7.26 -6.59 -18.89
N VAL A 383 -8.29 -6.13 -18.17
CA VAL A 383 -9.65 -6.04 -18.78
C VAL A 383 -9.95 -4.59 -19.05
N THR A 384 -10.25 -4.25 -20.31
CA THR A 384 -10.67 -2.93 -20.73
C THR A 384 -12.13 -3.00 -21.14
N GLY A 385 -12.98 -2.33 -20.36
CA GLY A 385 -14.41 -2.24 -20.66
C GLY A 385 -14.68 -1.45 -21.94
N SER A 386 -15.85 -1.68 -22.54
CA SER A 386 -16.34 -0.83 -23.62
C SER A 386 -16.59 0.60 -23.12
N ALA A 387 -16.61 1.57 -24.05
CA ALA A 387 -16.89 2.96 -23.68
C ALA A 387 -18.34 3.07 -23.19
N VAL A 388 -18.51 3.52 -21.95
CA VAL A 388 -19.83 3.73 -21.32
C VAL A 388 -20.28 5.20 -21.38
N GLY A 389 -19.47 6.06 -22.02
CA GLY A 389 -19.69 7.51 -22.09
C GLY A 389 -19.16 8.23 -20.84
N ALA A 390 -19.39 9.55 -20.80
CA ALA A 390 -19.06 10.36 -19.62
C ALA A 390 -20.08 10.07 -18.51
N ILE A 391 -19.61 9.52 -17.39
CA ILE A 391 -20.40 9.24 -16.19
C ILE A 391 -19.84 10.01 -15.00
N ASP A 392 -20.69 10.35 -14.03
CA ASP A 392 -20.26 10.99 -12.78
C ASP A 392 -19.97 9.93 -11.72
N THR A 393 -18.69 9.72 -11.42
CA THR A 393 -18.26 8.65 -10.51
C THR A 393 -18.63 8.89 -9.04
N ALA A 394 -18.96 10.13 -8.67
CA ALA A 394 -19.38 10.49 -7.32
C ALA A 394 -20.87 10.28 -7.07
N GLN A 395 -21.65 10.04 -8.13
CA GLN A 395 -23.10 9.77 -8.03
C GLN A 395 -23.38 8.28 -7.81
N LYS A 396 -24.59 8.02 -7.32
CA LYS A 396 -25.17 6.68 -7.20
C LYS A 396 -25.19 5.99 -8.57
N LEU A 397 -25.08 4.66 -8.61
CA LEU A 397 -25.07 3.94 -9.89
C LEU A 397 -26.30 4.26 -10.75
N SER A 398 -27.47 4.46 -10.14
CA SER A 398 -28.70 4.86 -10.84
C SER A 398 -28.66 6.26 -11.48
N GLU A 399 -27.80 7.14 -10.97
CA GLU A 399 -27.74 8.56 -11.34
C GLU A 399 -26.43 8.93 -12.05
N ALA A 400 -25.45 8.03 -12.09
CA ALA A 400 -24.14 8.23 -12.67
C ALA A 400 -24.15 8.35 -14.21
N GLY A 401 -25.26 8.02 -14.89
CA GLY A 401 -25.37 8.09 -16.35
C GLY A 401 -24.99 6.80 -17.09
N LEU A 402 -24.91 5.67 -16.39
CA LEU A 402 -24.68 4.35 -16.99
C LEU A 402 -25.93 3.87 -17.76
N SER A 403 -25.75 3.42 -19.00
CA SER A 403 -26.85 2.86 -19.79
C SER A 403 -27.25 1.47 -19.30
N GLY A 404 -28.56 1.23 -19.12
CA GLY A 404 -29.11 -0.10 -18.78
C GLY A 404 -29.44 -0.32 -17.31
N PHE A 405 -29.45 0.73 -16.49
CA PHE A 405 -29.93 0.65 -15.11
C PHE A 405 -31.45 0.39 -15.07
N GLY A 406 -31.84 -0.82 -14.65
CA GLY A 406 -33.23 -1.20 -14.32
C GLY A 406 -33.26 -1.73 -12.89
N SER A 407 -34.27 -1.36 -12.10
CA SER A 407 -34.31 -1.51 -10.64
C SER A 407 -34.20 -2.95 -10.11
N ASP A 408 -34.25 -3.98 -10.95
CA ASP A 408 -34.04 -5.38 -10.56
C ASP A 408 -32.69 -5.97 -11.00
N ALA A 409 -31.93 -5.26 -11.85
CA ALA A 409 -30.77 -5.82 -12.55
C ALA A 409 -29.44 -5.51 -11.85
N ALA A 410 -29.34 -4.45 -11.05
CA ALA A 410 -28.11 -4.13 -10.31
C ALA A 410 -27.97 -4.93 -8.99
N GLU A 411 -29.05 -5.50 -8.46
CA GLU A 411 -29.08 -6.16 -7.15
C GLU A 411 -28.40 -7.54 -7.15
N GLY A 412 -27.72 -7.88 -6.05
CA GLY A 412 -27.20 -9.23 -5.83
C GLY A 412 -25.68 -9.29 -5.79
N TYR A 413 -25.05 -10.23 -6.49
CA TYR A 413 -23.60 -10.34 -6.53
C TYR A 413 -23.09 -10.62 -7.94
N PHE A 414 -21.84 -10.27 -8.16
CA PHE A 414 -21.08 -10.64 -9.34
C PHE A 414 -19.71 -11.18 -8.91
N THR A 415 -19.02 -11.85 -9.82
CA THR A 415 -17.80 -12.57 -9.48
C THR A 415 -16.60 -12.07 -10.30
N ILE A 416 -15.45 -11.85 -9.66
CA ILE A 416 -14.15 -11.61 -10.32
C ILE A 416 -13.14 -12.60 -9.76
N ASN A 417 -12.44 -13.33 -10.64
CA ASN A 417 -11.49 -14.39 -10.27
C ASN A 417 -12.05 -15.41 -9.26
N GLY A 418 -13.35 -15.69 -9.29
CA GLY A 418 -14.03 -16.61 -8.38
C GLY A 418 -14.40 -16.01 -7.01
N VAL A 419 -14.06 -14.74 -6.75
CA VAL A 419 -14.46 -14.01 -5.53
C VAL A 419 -15.79 -13.31 -5.75
N LYS A 420 -16.77 -13.62 -4.89
CA LYS A 420 -18.09 -12.98 -4.90
C LYS A 420 -18.04 -11.58 -4.31
N ILE A 421 -18.48 -10.60 -5.07
CA ILE A 421 -18.58 -9.19 -4.67
C ILE A 421 -20.07 -8.85 -4.63
N ASN A 422 -20.58 -8.58 -3.42
CA ASN A 422 -22.00 -8.31 -3.20
C ASN A 422 -22.29 -6.82 -3.46
N ILE A 423 -23.29 -6.55 -4.28
CA ILE A 423 -23.96 -5.26 -4.39
C ILE A 423 -25.18 -5.34 -3.49
N LEU A 424 -25.00 -4.89 -2.24
CA LEU A 424 -26.10 -4.85 -1.28
C LEU A 424 -27.03 -3.68 -1.62
N LEU A 425 -27.94 -3.92 -2.56
CA LEU A 425 -29.16 -3.14 -2.72
C LEU A 425 -30.20 -3.69 -1.76
N ASN A 426 -30.38 -3.03 -0.62
CA ASN A 426 -31.55 -3.28 0.23
C ASN A 426 -32.72 -2.45 -0.29
N THR A 427 -33.21 -2.75 -1.50
CA THR A 427 -34.47 -2.17 -1.95
C THR A 427 -35.59 -3.20 -1.77
N THR A 428 -36.41 -2.95 -0.74
CA THR A 428 -37.86 -3.23 -0.66
C THR A 428 -38.44 -4.55 -1.21
N LYS A 429 -37.65 -5.62 -1.42
CA LYS A 429 -38.22 -6.93 -1.73
C LYS A 429 -38.80 -7.51 -0.46
N LYS A 430 -40.12 -7.60 -0.49
CA LYS A 430 -40.89 -8.41 0.42
C LYS A 430 -40.31 -9.83 0.43
N ASP A 431 -40.24 -10.47 1.59
CA ASP A 431 -39.95 -11.91 1.68
C ASP A 431 -40.96 -12.73 0.82
N ALA A 432 -40.72 -14.03 0.67
CA ALA A 432 -41.58 -14.89 -0.15
C ALA A 432 -43.06 -14.89 0.30
N GLU A 433 -43.31 -14.38 1.51
CA GLU A 433 -44.60 -14.24 2.18
C GLU A 433 -45.19 -12.82 2.13
N GLY A 434 -44.47 -11.81 1.64
CA GLY A 434 -44.99 -10.45 1.45
C GLY A 434 -44.58 -9.38 2.48
N ASN A 435 -43.62 -9.64 3.37
CA ASN A 435 -43.21 -8.73 4.46
C ASN A 435 -41.99 -7.87 4.11
N VAL A 436 -42.04 -6.57 4.43
CA VAL A 436 -40.97 -5.59 4.14
C VAL A 436 -39.88 -5.67 5.21
N ASN A 437 -38.60 -5.59 4.79
CA ASN A 437 -37.43 -5.58 5.68
C ASN A 437 -37.55 -4.49 6.77
N PRO A 438 -37.49 -4.85 8.07
CA PRO A 438 -37.65 -3.89 9.17
C PRO A 438 -36.46 -2.95 9.38
N ASN A 439 -35.32 -3.18 8.72
CA ASN A 439 -34.16 -2.28 8.77
C ASN A 439 -33.56 -2.08 7.37
N PRO A 440 -34.15 -1.22 6.52
CA PRO A 440 -33.59 -0.90 5.21
C PRO A 440 -32.24 -0.18 5.37
N ASP A 441 -31.28 -0.54 4.52
CA ASP A 441 -30.01 0.19 4.42
C ASP A 441 -30.33 1.64 4.01
N PRO A 442 -29.86 2.67 4.74
CA PRO A 442 -30.13 4.07 4.42
C PRO A 442 -29.55 4.51 3.06
N ASN A 443 -28.62 3.76 2.46
CA ASN A 443 -28.12 4.06 1.12
C ASN A 443 -27.96 2.79 0.26
N PRO A 444 -29.07 2.23 -0.28
CA PRO A 444 -29.05 0.92 -0.94
C PRO A 444 -28.34 0.93 -2.29
N ASP A 445 -28.18 2.09 -2.93
CA ASP A 445 -27.54 2.23 -4.23
C ASP A 445 -26.13 2.82 -4.06
N PRO A 446 -25.06 2.02 -4.22
CA PRO A 446 -23.70 2.51 -4.05
C PRO A 446 -23.35 3.53 -5.14
N THR A 447 -22.36 4.35 -4.87
CA THR A 447 -21.72 5.20 -5.89
C THR A 447 -20.76 4.39 -6.75
N VAL A 448 -20.44 4.90 -7.95
CA VAL A 448 -19.46 4.25 -8.82
C VAL A 448 -18.09 4.15 -8.14
N ASN A 449 -17.70 5.15 -7.35
CA ASN A 449 -16.47 5.13 -6.57
C ASN A 449 -16.48 4.07 -5.45
N GLU A 450 -17.58 3.92 -4.72
CA GLU A 450 -17.73 2.86 -3.71
C GLU A 450 -17.65 1.47 -4.35
N MET A 451 -18.15 1.34 -5.59
CA MET A 451 -18.10 0.10 -6.32
C MET A 451 -16.68 -0.27 -6.80
N LEU A 452 -15.91 0.71 -7.28
CA LEU A 452 -14.50 0.53 -7.57
C LEU A 452 -13.70 0.16 -6.30
N ALA A 453 -13.99 0.81 -5.18
CA ALA A 453 -13.37 0.51 -3.89
C ALA A 453 -13.73 -0.91 -3.39
N ALA A 454 -14.98 -1.35 -3.57
CA ALA A 454 -15.43 -2.70 -3.22
C ALA A 454 -14.68 -3.77 -4.04
N ILE A 455 -14.46 -3.53 -5.33
CA ILE A 455 -13.65 -4.45 -6.17
C ILE A 455 -12.19 -4.46 -5.70
N ASN A 456 -11.61 -3.29 -5.42
CA ASN A 456 -10.20 -3.15 -5.00
C ASN A 456 -9.91 -3.78 -3.63
N SER A 457 -10.90 -3.81 -2.74
CA SER A 457 -10.80 -4.38 -1.39
C SER A 457 -11.30 -5.82 -1.28
N SER A 458 -11.89 -6.39 -2.34
CA SER A 458 -12.52 -7.72 -2.31
C SER A 458 -11.55 -8.90 -2.13
N GLY A 459 -10.24 -8.68 -2.35
CA GLY A 459 -9.27 -9.78 -2.42
C GLY A 459 -9.32 -10.57 -3.74
N ALA A 460 -10.04 -10.10 -4.76
CA ALA A 460 -10.12 -10.73 -6.09
C ALA A 460 -8.80 -10.67 -6.90
N GLY A 461 -7.73 -10.12 -6.33
CA GLY A 461 -6.41 -10.02 -6.98
C GLY A 461 -6.37 -9.02 -8.14
N VAL A 462 -7.26 -8.03 -8.15
CA VAL A 462 -7.32 -6.99 -9.18
C VAL A 462 -7.48 -5.58 -8.61
N THR A 463 -7.11 -4.59 -9.41
CA THR A 463 -7.34 -3.16 -9.21
C THR A 463 -8.26 -2.63 -10.32
N ALA A 464 -9.48 -2.24 -9.95
CA ALA A 464 -10.45 -1.55 -10.78
C ALA A 464 -10.21 -0.03 -10.82
N SER A 465 -10.32 0.57 -12.01
CA SER A 465 -10.23 2.01 -12.22
C SER A 465 -11.18 2.50 -13.33
N PHE A 466 -11.42 3.82 -13.39
CA PHE A 466 -12.20 4.47 -14.44
C PHE A 466 -11.43 5.68 -14.99
N ASP A 467 -11.32 5.83 -16.32
CA ASP A 467 -10.52 6.89 -16.97
C ASP A 467 -11.34 8.08 -17.50
N GLY A 468 -12.61 8.17 -17.12
CA GLY A 468 -13.55 9.16 -17.65
C GLY A 468 -14.42 8.64 -18.80
N GLN A 469 -14.11 7.49 -19.40
CA GLN A 469 -14.94 6.87 -20.44
C GLN A 469 -15.08 5.35 -20.33
N ARG A 470 -14.14 4.65 -19.68
CA ARG A 470 -14.08 3.18 -19.58
C ARG A 470 -13.64 2.70 -18.21
N PHE A 471 -14.19 1.56 -17.81
CA PHE A 471 -13.72 0.81 -16.65
C PHE A 471 -12.56 -0.11 -17.03
N TYR A 472 -11.61 -0.29 -16.12
CA TYR A 472 -10.49 -1.20 -16.26
C TYR A 472 -10.38 -2.12 -15.06
N LEU A 473 -9.95 -3.36 -15.30
CA LEU A 473 -9.46 -4.26 -14.26
C LEU A 473 -7.98 -4.58 -14.53
N THR A 474 -7.15 -4.12 -13.60
CA THR A 474 -5.74 -4.37 -13.31
C THR A 474 -5.42 -5.69 -12.63
N ALA A 475 -4.73 -6.71 -13.15
CA ALA A 475 -4.24 -7.76 -12.23
C ALA A 475 -3.25 -7.14 -11.22
N ASN A 476 -3.29 -7.54 -9.95
CA ASN A 476 -2.37 -7.01 -8.93
C ASN A 476 -0.99 -7.68 -9.00
N GLU A 477 -0.92 -8.87 -9.59
CA GLU A 477 0.31 -9.62 -9.83
C GLU A 477 0.56 -9.71 -11.35
N PRO A 478 1.81 -9.53 -11.82
CA PRO A 478 2.14 -9.60 -13.24
C PRO A 478 2.14 -11.06 -13.74
N GLY A 479 1.78 -11.29 -15.02
CA GLY A 479 1.87 -12.62 -15.61
C GLY A 479 0.81 -13.01 -16.65
N GLN A 480 0.88 -14.25 -17.18
CA GLN A 480 -0.02 -14.75 -18.25
C GLN A 480 -1.44 -15.14 -17.78
N GLY A 481 -1.78 -14.94 -16.51
CA GLY A 481 -3.08 -15.33 -15.98
C GLY A 481 -4.19 -14.38 -16.44
N THR A 482 -5.25 -14.87 -17.07
CA THR A 482 -6.40 -14.02 -17.48
C THR A 482 -7.28 -13.65 -16.27
N ILE A 483 -7.78 -12.42 -16.21
CA ILE A 483 -8.79 -12.01 -15.24
C ILE A 483 -10.14 -12.61 -15.66
N LYS A 484 -10.73 -13.45 -14.80
CA LYS A 484 -12.08 -14.00 -15.04
C LYS A 484 -13.11 -13.00 -14.53
N VAL A 485 -14.01 -12.58 -15.42
CA VAL A 485 -15.05 -11.58 -15.15
C VAL A 485 -16.41 -12.22 -15.39
N GLY A 486 -17.18 -12.39 -14.32
CA GLY A 486 -18.51 -12.96 -14.32
C GLY A 486 -18.54 -14.49 -14.24
N ASP A 487 -19.53 -15.03 -13.51
CA ASP A 487 -19.87 -16.46 -13.45
C ASP A 487 -21.36 -16.70 -13.76
N THR A 488 -21.72 -17.94 -14.15
CA THR A 488 -23.11 -18.29 -14.53
C THR A 488 -24.13 -18.17 -13.39
N GLY A 489 -23.67 -18.04 -12.15
CA GLY A 489 -24.50 -17.84 -10.97
C GLY A 489 -24.60 -16.39 -10.51
N ASP A 490 -23.97 -15.45 -11.21
CA ASP A 490 -24.04 -14.03 -10.87
C ASP A 490 -25.47 -13.50 -11.03
N THR A 491 -25.94 -12.77 -10.05
CA THR A 491 -27.31 -12.22 -10.01
C THR A 491 -27.36 -10.74 -10.36
N SER A 492 -26.22 -10.03 -10.29
CA SER A 492 -26.11 -8.63 -10.67
C SER A 492 -25.62 -8.46 -12.12
N THR A 493 -26.17 -7.49 -12.84
CA THR A 493 -25.79 -7.10 -14.20
C THR A 493 -24.72 -6.02 -14.26
N PHE A 494 -24.16 -5.59 -13.11
CA PHE A 494 -23.18 -4.50 -13.03
C PHE A 494 -22.01 -4.65 -14.01
N LEU A 495 -21.41 -5.84 -14.11
CA LEU A 495 -20.28 -6.08 -15.01
C LEU A 495 -20.64 -5.78 -16.49
N SER A 496 -21.90 -5.99 -16.88
CA SER A 496 -22.37 -5.65 -18.22
C SER A 496 -22.61 -4.15 -18.39
N MET A 497 -23.15 -3.47 -17.37
CA MET A 497 -23.34 -2.01 -17.36
C MET A 497 -22.02 -1.25 -17.39
N ALA A 498 -21.01 -1.72 -16.66
CA ALA A 498 -19.65 -1.19 -16.65
C ALA A 498 -18.88 -1.52 -17.95
N GLY A 499 -19.49 -2.22 -18.90
CA GLY A 499 -18.87 -2.63 -20.15
C GLY A 499 -17.75 -3.67 -19.99
N LEU A 500 -17.63 -4.32 -18.83
CA LEU A 500 -16.54 -5.23 -18.45
C LEU A 500 -16.74 -6.69 -18.89
N THR A 501 -17.94 -7.06 -19.35
CA THR A 501 -18.20 -8.39 -19.92
C THR A 501 -17.90 -8.47 -21.41
N VAL A 502 -17.51 -9.64 -21.90
CA VAL A 502 -17.25 -9.87 -23.33
C VAL A 502 -18.48 -9.54 -24.20
N PRO A 503 -19.73 -9.93 -23.85
CA PRO A 503 -20.91 -9.53 -24.61
C PRO A 503 -21.17 -8.01 -24.63
N ALA A 504 -20.72 -7.28 -23.60
CA ALA A 504 -20.80 -5.82 -23.55
C ALA A 504 -19.68 -5.11 -24.33
N GLY A 505 -18.79 -5.86 -24.98
CA GLY A 505 -17.69 -5.32 -25.80
C GLY A 505 -16.38 -5.11 -25.03
N ALA A 506 -16.21 -5.72 -23.86
CA ALA A 506 -14.94 -5.70 -23.15
C ALA A 506 -13.84 -6.39 -23.97
N THR A 507 -12.65 -5.80 -23.95
CA THR A 507 -11.44 -6.42 -24.48
C THR A 507 -10.59 -6.92 -23.33
N GLN A 508 -10.17 -8.18 -23.38
CA GLN A 508 -9.22 -8.72 -22.43
C GLN A 508 -7.85 -8.81 -23.09
N LYS A 509 -6.84 -8.29 -22.41
CA LYS A 509 -5.43 -8.45 -22.76
C LYS A 509 -4.78 -9.25 -21.63
N ALA A 510 -4.42 -10.50 -21.89
CA ALA A 510 -3.58 -11.22 -20.94
C ALA A 510 -2.26 -10.48 -20.77
N GLY A 511 -1.78 -10.42 -19.53
CA GLY A 511 -0.44 -9.99 -19.20
C GLY A 511 0.55 -10.99 -19.74
N ALA A 512 1.81 -10.63 -19.68
CA ALA A 512 2.91 -11.52 -20.03
C ALA A 512 3.65 -11.82 -18.73
N MET A 513 3.78 -13.10 -18.35
CA MET A 513 5.08 -13.52 -17.82
C MET A 513 5.90 -13.66 -19.08
N ASN A 514 7.03 -12.98 -19.16
CA ASN A 514 7.88 -13.01 -20.34
C ASN A 514 8.03 -14.46 -20.86
N PRO A 515 7.35 -14.84 -21.95
CA PRO A 515 7.58 -16.11 -22.59
C PRO A 515 8.75 -15.83 -23.52
N ALA A 516 9.98 -15.99 -23.01
CA ALA A 516 11.22 -15.76 -23.74
C ALA A 516 11.06 -15.44 -25.24
N ALA A 517 11.17 -14.16 -25.59
CA ALA A 517 12.10 -13.78 -26.66
C ALA A 517 13.33 -13.25 -25.90
N ASP A 518 14.44 -13.96 -25.72
CA ASP A 518 15.02 -15.15 -26.37
C ASP A 518 16.07 -15.71 -25.38
N PRO A 519 16.25 -17.04 -25.20
CA PRO A 519 17.43 -17.61 -24.52
C PRO A 519 18.78 -17.29 -25.20
N THR A 520 18.81 -16.42 -26.21
CA THR A 520 19.98 -15.64 -26.63
C THR A 520 19.77 -14.12 -26.61
N LEU A 521 19.32 -13.57 -25.48
CA LEU A 521 20.06 -12.43 -24.94
C LEU A 521 21.19 -12.95 -24.05
N VAL A 522 22.16 -13.58 -24.70
CA VAL A 522 23.54 -13.19 -24.42
C VAL A 522 23.57 -11.65 -24.53
N PRO A 523 24.53 -10.95 -23.96
CA PRO A 523 24.94 -9.65 -24.43
C PRO A 523 25.37 -9.67 -25.94
N THR A 524 24.59 -10.23 -26.87
CA THR A 524 24.88 -10.37 -28.30
C THR A 524 24.73 -9.07 -29.07
N GLY A 525 24.28 -7.99 -28.41
CA GLY A 525 24.42 -6.61 -28.92
C GLY A 525 25.52 -5.79 -28.22
N LEU A 526 25.64 -5.91 -26.89
CA LEU A 526 26.56 -5.07 -26.10
C LEU A 526 27.94 -5.69 -25.88
N GLY A 527 28.09 -7.00 -25.92
CA GLY A 527 29.35 -7.69 -25.65
C GLY A 527 29.82 -7.58 -24.19
N ILE A 528 28.91 -7.71 -23.20
CA ILE A 528 29.28 -7.76 -21.78
C ILE A 528 30.09 -9.04 -21.48
N ARG A 529 31.24 -8.87 -20.81
CA ARG A 529 32.19 -9.89 -20.40
C ARG A 529 31.87 -10.35 -18.98
N THR A 530 31.77 -11.65 -18.78
CA THR A 530 31.69 -12.26 -17.44
C THR A 530 32.89 -11.83 -16.60
N GLY A 531 32.65 -11.45 -15.35
CA GLY A 531 33.70 -10.95 -14.46
C GLY A 531 33.16 -10.07 -13.33
N ILE A 532 34.04 -9.33 -12.69
CA ILE A 532 33.68 -8.38 -11.63
C ILE A 532 33.77 -6.94 -12.12
N PHE A 533 32.90 -6.07 -11.60
CA PHE A 533 33.05 -4.61 -11.67
C PHE A 533 32.87 -4.01 -10.28
N THR A 534 33.36 -2.80 -10.05
CA THR A 534 33.37 -2.18 -8.71
C THR A 534 32.57 -0.87 -8.65
N VAL A 535 31.77 -0.70 -7.60
CA VAL A 535 31.05 0.55 -7.27
C VAL A 535 31.31 0.91 -5.81
N ASN A 536 31.75 2.14 -5.53
CA ASN A 536 32.16 2.60 -4.20
C ASN A 536 33.11 1.62 -3.47
N GLY A 537 34.04 1.00 -4.22
CA GLY A 537 34.99 0.01 -3.70
C GLY A 537 34.42 -1.38 -3.44
N VAL A 538 33.13 -1.62 -3.73
CA VAL A 538 32.47 -2.93 -3.59
C VAL A 538 32.41 -3.65 -4.92
N SER A 539 32.98 -4.85 -4.99
CA SER A 539 32.98 -5.69 -6.18
C SER A 539 31.66 -6.44 -6.37
N ILE A 540 31.15 -6.43 -7.60
CA ILE A 540 29.89 -7.07 -8.02
C ILE A 540 30.19 -7.98 -9.20
N TYR A 541 29.72 -9.22 -9.13
CA TYR A 541 29.96 -10.24 -10.16
C TYR A 541 28.82 -10.31 -11.18
N VAL A 542 29.19 -10.36 -12.46
CA VAL A 542 28.31 -10.53 -13.63
C VAL A 542 28.64 -11.83 -14.34
N ASP A 543 27.64 -12.69 -14.50
CA ASP A 543 27.64 -13.88 -15.36
C ASP A 543 26.90 -13.53 -16.66
N SER A 544 27.64 -13.26 -17.74
CA SER A 544 27.07 -12.83 -19.02
C SER A 544 26.19 -13.90 -19.69
N ALA A 545 26.16 -15.13 -19.19
CA ALA A 545 25.30 -16.20 -19.68
C ALA A 545 24.01 -16.37 -18.85
N LYS A 546 23.89 -15.73 -17.68
CA LYS A 546 22.77 -15.94 -16.74
C LYS A 546 22.14 -14.68 -16.21
N ASP A 547 22.91 -13.61 -16.06
CA ASP A 547 22.44 -12.38 -15.45
C ASP A 547 21.73 -11.49 -16.48
N SER A 548 20.55 -11.01 -16.11
CA SER A 548 19.85 -9.91 -16.80
C SER A 548 20.27 -8.56 -16.23
N LEU A 549 20.00 -7.46 -16.94
CA LEU A 549 20.25 -6.10 -16.42
C LEU A 549 19.53 -5.86 -15.09
N ASN A 550 18.27 -6.27 -14.95
CA ASN A 550 17.53 -6.20 -13.69
C ASN A 550 18.22 -6.97 -12.56
N SER A 551 18.71 -8.19 -12.84
CA SER A 551 19.45 -8.97 -11.83
C SER A 551 20.77 -8.29 -11.41
N ILE A 552 21.42 -7.56 -12.31
CA ILE A 552 22.64 -6.80 -12.00
C ILE A 552 22.31 -5.53 -11.20
N ILE A 553 21.21 -4.84 -11.54
CA ILE A 553 20.65 -3.72 -10.76
C ILE A 553 20.32 -4.18 -9.33
N ASP A 554 19.65 -5.31 -9.18
CA ASP A 554 19.33 -5.89 -7.88
C ASP A 554 20.60 -6.22 -7.08
N LYS A 555 21.63 -6.77 -7.75
CA LYS A 555 22.93 -7.02 -7.12
C LYS A 555 23.57 -5.71 -6.64
N ILE A 556 23.48 -4.62 -7.40
CA ILE A 556 23.97 -3.30 -6.99
C ILE A 556 23.17 -2.77 -5.78
N ASN A 557 21.84 -2.78 -5.86
CA ASN A 557 20.92 -2.24 -4.85
C ASN A 557 21.03 -2.95 -3.49
N ASN A 558 21.29 -4.26 -3.53
CA ASN A 558 21.46 -5.11 -2.36
C ASN A 558 22.94 -5.26 -1.94
N SER A 559 23.88 -4.65 -2.65
CA SER A 559 25.30 -4.66 -2.27
C SER A 559 25.61 -3.69 -1.14
N GLY A 560 26.81 -3.84 -0.57
CA GLY A 560 27.39 -2.87 0.36
C GLY A 560 27.85 -1.55 -0.29
N ALA A 561 27.63 -1.33 -1.60
CA ALA A 561 28.06 -0.13 -2.31
C ALA A 561 27.30 1.14 -1.87
N ASN A 562 26.19 0.98 -1.14
CA ASN A 562 25.34 2.06 -0.60
C ASN A 562 24.78 2.98 -1.68
N VAL A 563 24.41 2.40 -2.81
CA VAL A 563 23.75 3.09 -3.92
C VAL A 563 22.42 2.44 -4.25
N ILE A 564 21.60 3.18 -4.98
CA ILE A 564 20.36 2.75 -5.62
C ILE A 564 20.58 2.93 -7.12
N ALA A 565 20.79 1.81 -7.82
CA ALA A 565 20.77 1.70 -9.26
C ALA A 565 19.33 1.48 -9.76
N SER A 566 19.03 2.07 -10.91
CA SER A 566 17.80 1.86 -11.67
C SER A 566 18.09 1.99 -13.15
N TYR A 567 17.17 1.49 -13.98
CA TYR A 567 17.17 1.72 -15.41
C TYR A 567 15.85 2.39 -15.78
N ASP A 568 15.91 3.56 -16.39
CA ASP A 568 14.74 4.21 -16.97
C ASP A 568 14.60 3.80 -18.44
N THR A 569 13.54 3.05 -18.73
CA THR A 569 13.22 2.60 -20.09
C THR A 569 12.73 3.72 -21.02
N ALA A 570 12.26 4.85 -20.47
CA ALA A 570 11.78 5.97 -21.26
C ALA A 570 12.95 6.83 -21.78
N SER A 571 13.96 7.05 -20.94
CA SER A 571 15.19 7.77 -21.30
C SER A 571 16.34 6.86 -21.74
N ASP A 572 16.16 5.53 -21.72
CA ASP A 572 17.17 4.52 -22.05
C ASP A 572 18.47 4.70 -21.26
N SER A 573 18.34 4.97 -19.96
CA SER A 573 19.46 5.37 -19.12
C SER A 573 19.50 4.63 -17.78
N PHE A 574 20.72 4.31 -17.37
CA PHE A 574 21.05 3.66 -16.13
C PHE A 574 21.46 4.70 -15.09
N HIS A 575 20.66 4.84 -14.05
CA HIS A 575 20.88 5.80 -12.98
C HIS A 575 21.42 5.09 -11.75
N ILE A 576 22.35 5.73 -11.05
CA ILE A 576 22.83 5.30 -9.75
C ILE A 576 22.83 6.51 -8.81
N THR A 577 22.20 6.39 -7.66
CA THR A 577 22.17 7.43 -6.61
C THR A 577 22.69 6.89 -5.30
N SER A 578 23.41 7.69 -4.52
CA SER A 578 23.88 7.28 -3.19
C SER A 578 22.73 7.28 -2.19
N LYS A 579 22.67 6.27 -1.33
CA LYS A 579 21.72 6.22 -0.21
C LYS A 579 22.11 7.27 0.83
N LEU A 580 21.16 8.13 1.22
CA LEU A 580 21.33 9.00 2.37
C LEU A 580 21.44 8.14 3.64
N ARG A 581 22.45 8.38 4.47
CA ARG A 581 22.69 7.62 5.70
C ARG A 581 23.14 8.55 6.81
N ASP A 582 22.63 8.33 8.01
CA ASP A 582 23.03 9.12 9.17
C ASP A 582 24.52 8.91 9.47
N GLY A 583 25.22 10.00 9.80
CA GLY A 583 26.66 10.01 10.11
C GLY A 583 27.61 9.80 8.91
N HIS A 584 27.13 9.73 7.67
CA HIS A 584 27.96 9.54 6.47
C HIS A 584 27.87 10.76 5.54
N SER A 585 29.00 11.39 5.21
CA SER A 585 28.98 12.56 4.34
C SER A 585 28.48 12.20 2.94
N ASN A 586 27.59 13.04 2.40
CA ASN A 586 27.13 12.93 1.02
C ASN A 586 28.03 13.67 0.03
N GLN A 587 29.10 14.36 0.49
CA GLN A 587 29.88 15.30 -0.31
C GLN A 587 30.79 14.66 -1.38
N ASN A 588 30.81 13.33 -1.48
CA ASN A 588 31.65 12.60 -2.42
C ASN A 588 30.85 12.15 -3.65
N TYR A 589 31.52 11.99 -4.79
CA TYR A 589 30.95 11.33 -5.97
C TYR A 589 30.78 9.83 -5.75
N ILE A 590 29.93 9.20 -6.56
CA ILE A 590 29.95 7.75 -6.71
C ILE A 590 31.23 7.38 -7.46
N VAL A 591 31.95 6.40 -6.92
CA VAL A 591 33.21 5.92 -7.46
C VAL A 591 32.99 4.64 -8.25
N PHE A 592 33.41 4.61 -9.51
CA PHE A 592 33.29 3.46 -10.37
C PHE A 592 34.65 2.90 -10.76
N GLY A 593 34.76 1.58 -10.87
CA GLY A 593 35.96 0.90 -11.34
C GLY A 593 36.95 0.50 -10.23
N SER A 594 37.81 -0.46 -10.56
CA SER A 594 38.97 -0.90 -9.79
C SER A 594 40.02 -1.50 -10.73
N GLU A 595 41.29 -1.54 -10.30
CA GLU A 595 42.36 -2.26 -11.01
C GLU A 595 42.08 -3.76 -11.18
N ASN A 596 41.22 -4.33 -10.34
CA ASN A 596 40.85 -5.74 -10.38
C ASN A 596 39.60 -6.03 -11.21
N ASP A 597 38.97 -5.00 -11.79
CA ASP A 597 37.75 -5.19 -12.57
C ASP A 597 38.04 -6.02 -13.83
N THR A 598 37.20 -7.02 -14.06
CA THR A 598 37.34 -7.95 -15.21
C THR A 598 36.11 -7.94 -16.08
N SER A 599 34.95 -7.49 -15.61
CA SER A 599 33.79 -7.25 -16.46
C SER A 599 33.87 -5.87 -17.12
N ASN A 600 33.39 -5.76 -18.35
CA ASN A 600 33.20 -4.47 -19.02
C ASN A 600 31.78 -3.90 -18.80
N PHE A 601 31.00 -4.41 -17.82
CA PHE A 601 29.62 -3.99 -17.58
C PHE A 601 29.46 -2.47 -17.44
N LEU A 602 30.24 -1.82 -16.56
CA LEU A 602 30.18 -0.37 -16.35
C LEU A 602 30.46 0.43 -17.63
N ARG A 603 31.34 -0.09 -18.50
CA ARG A 603 31.62 0.48 -19.82
C ARG A 603 30.43 0.31 -20.78
N GLN A 604 29.74 -0.83 -20.70
CA GLN A 604 28.58 -1.11 -21.55
C GLN A 604 27.35 -0.31 -21.13
N MET A 605 27.20 -0.07 -19.84
CA MET A 605 26.22 0.87 -19.30
C MET A 605 26.65 2.33 -19.46
N ASN A 606 27.75 2.63 -20.16
CA ASN A 606 28.27 3.98 -20.38
C ASN A 606 28.38 4.84 -19.10
N VAL A 607 28.76 4.19 -17.99
CA VAL A 607 29.06 4.83 -16.71
C VAL A 607 30.55 5.15 -16.58
N ILE A 608 31.41 4.38 -17.27
CA ILE A 608 32.85 4.62 -17.35
C ILE A 608 33.34 4.58 -18.81
N GLU A 609 34.40 5.33 -19.09
CA GLU A 609 34.95 5.48 -20.45
C GLU A 609 35.76 4.25 -20.88
N HIS A 610 36.58 3.67 -19.99
CA HIS A 610 37.58 2.66 -20.38
C HIS A 610 37.20 1.21 -20.01
N ASP A 611 37.64 0.25 -20.84
CA ASP A 611 37.58 -1.18 -20.48
C ASP A 611 38.69 -1.48 -19.46
N PRO A 612 38.40 -2.18 -18.35
CA PRO A 612 39.41 -2.56 -17.39
C PRO A 612 40.61 -3.31 -18.00
N ALA A 613 40.40 -4.08 -19.08
CA ALA A 613 41.45 -4.81 -19.77
C ALA A 613 42.37 -3.92 -20.65
N VAL A 614 41.90 -2.75 -21.09
CA VAL A 614 42.67 -1.80 -21.92
C VAL A 614 43.41 -0.79 -21.04
N SER A 615 42.85 -0.43 -19.88
CA SER A 615 43.45 0.53 -18.94
C SER A 615 44.81 0.07 -18.38
N LEU A 616 44.99 -1.24 -18.17
CA LEU A 616 46.27 -1.81 -17.69
C LEU A 616 47.42 -1.71 -18.70
N ALA A 617 47.12 -1.66 -20.00
CA ALA A 617 48.14 -1.62 -21.06
C ALA A 617 48.63 -0.19 -21.37
N ASN A 618 47.79 0.82 -21.12
CA ASN A 618 47.99 2.20 -21.58
C ASN A 618 48.01 3.26 -20.45
N GLY A 619 47.90 2.86 -19.17
CA GLY A 619 48.06 3.76 -18.03
C GLY A 619 46.88 4.69 -17.73
N TYR A 620 45.67 4.34 -18.20
CA TYR A 620 44.45 5.10 -17.91
C TYR A 620 43.97 4.89 -16.47
N PRO A 621 43.34 5.90 -15.83
CA PRO A 621 42.81 5.76 -14.48
C PRO A 621 41.72 4.68 -14.46
N MET A 622 41.92 3.65 -13.61
CA MET A 622 40.98 2.52 -13.44
C MET A 622 39.84 2.84 -12.46
N VAL A 623 39.80 4.08 -11.97
CA VAL A 623 38.80 4.62 -11.05
C VAL A 623 38.31 5.95 -11.63
N THR A 624 37.00 6.09 -11.81
CA THR A 624 36.37 7.30 -12.34
C THR A 624 35.34 7.85 -11.36
N TYR A 625 35.34 9.17 -11.19
CA TYR A 625 34.35 9.93 -10.45
C TYR A 625 33.38 10.51 -11.48
N GLN A 626 32.13 10.04 -11.47
CA GLN A 626 31.14 10.38 -12.50
C GLN A 626 29.88 10.93 -11.85
N GLY A 627 29.18 11.81 -12.58
CA GLY A 627 27.92 12.43 -12.15
C GLY A 627 28.08 13.63 -11.21
N GLU A 628 27.03 13.91 -10.43
CA GLU A 628 26.97 14.99 -9.46
C GLU A 628 27.37 14.49 -8.05
N ARG A 629 28.16 15.30 -7.34
CA ARG A 629 28.40 15.08 -5.91
C ARG A 629 27.11 15.26 -5.11
N GLY A 630 26.96 14.51 -4.04
CA GLY A 630 25.88 14.74 -3.09
C GLY A 630 26.18 15.94 -2.20
N GLN A 631 25.21 16.28 -1.36
CA GLN A 631 25.32 17.36 -0.38
C GLN A 631 24.60 16.99 0.91
N ASP A 632 25.11 17.49 2.03
CA ASP A 632 24.48 17.34 3.34
C ASP A 632 23.41 18.44 3.53
N ALA A 633 22.36 18.13 4.29
CA ALA A 633 21.36 19.12 4.69
C ALA A 633 22.00 20.18 5.59
N LEU A 634 21.69 21.45 5.33
CA LEU A 634 22.00 22.57 6.23
C LEU A 634 20.69 23.18 6.71
N ILE A 635 20.49 23.13 8.02
CA ILE A 635 19.30 23.67 8.67
C ILE A 635 19.69 24.61 9.80
N ARG A 636 18.97 25.71 9.97
CA ARG A 636 19.00 26.47 11.23
C ARG A 636 17.82 26.04 12.08
N TYR A 637 18.12 25.44 13.23
CA TYR A 637 17.13 25.05 14.23
C TYR A 637 17.34 25.95 15.45
N ASP A 638 16.34 26.77 15.77
CA ASP A 638 16.41 27.82 16.80
C ASP A 638 17.63 28.75 16.64
N GLY A 639 17.92 29.12 15.39
CA GLY A 639 19.04 29.99 15.03
C GLY A 639 20.42 29.31 15.01
N VAL A 640 20.52 28.05 15.47
CA VAL A 640 21.78 27.28 15.43
C VAL A 640 21.85 26.47 14.14
N LEU A 641 22.97 26.59 13.41
CA LEU A 641 23.20 25.85 12.18
C LEU A 641 23.61 24.40 12.49
N TYR A 642 22.88 23.45 11.93
CA TYR A 642 23.19 22.02 11.95
C TYR A 642 23.47 21.52 10.54
N THR A 643 24.46 20.64 10.44
CA THR A 643 24.72 19.84 9.24
C THR A 643 24.24 18.42 9.50
N LYS A 644 23.39 17.91 8.62
CA LYS A 644 22.81 16.56 8.73
C LYS A 644 22.93 15.83 7.41
N THR A 645 23.21 14.54 7.46
CA THR A 645 23.45 13.74 6.25
C THR A 645 22.18 13.08 5.71
N VAL A 646 21.05 13.28 6.37
CA VAL A 646 19.73 12.73 6.04
C VAL A 646 18.66 13.81 6.16
N ASN A 647 17.53 13.58 5.49
CA ASN A 647 16.36 14.45 5.55
C ASN A 647 15.35 14.05 6.64
N ASP A 648 15.36 12.79 7.08
CA ASP A 648 14.66 12.35 8.30
C ASP A 648 15.62 12.39 9.49
N ILE A 649 15.62 13.51 10.20
CA ILE A 649 16.57 13.83 11.25
C ILE A 649 15.94 13.49 12.59
N LYS A 650 16.56 12.58 13.33
CA LYS A 650 16.13 12.21 14.68
C LYS A 650 16.90 13.00 15.75
N GLY A 651 16.26 13.20 16.89
CA GLY A 651 16.89 13.70 18.12
C GLY A 651 17.41 15.14 18.03
N MET A 652 16.64 16.06 17.42
CA MET A 652 16.96 17.48 17.52
C MET A 652 16.74 17.98 18.97
N PRO A 653 17.44 19.05 19.40
CA PRO A 653 17.23 19.63 20.72
C PRO A 653 15.76 19.91 21.01
N GLY A 654 15.32 19.57 22.22
CA GLY A 654 13.91 19.65 22.60
C GLY A 654 13.11 18.37 22.32
N GLY A 655 13.74 17.30 21.80
CA GLY A 655 13.08 16.02 21.55
C GLY A 655 12.26 16.00 20.26
N VAL A 656 12.61 16.85 19.29
CA VAL A 656 11.90 16.94 18.01
C VAL A 656 12.64 16.13 16.94
N ASN A 657 11.89 15.39 16.13
CA ASN A 657 12.38 14.76 14.92
C ASN A 657 11.85 15.54 13.73
N LEU A 658 12.70 15.78 12.73
CA LEU A 658 12.38 16.57 11.54
C LEU A 658 12.35 15.70 10.30
N ASN A 659 11.45 16.00 9.39
CA ASN A 659 11.45 15.45 8.04
C ASN A 659 11.45 16.61 7.03
N ILE A 660 12.57 16.76 6.35
CA ILE A 660 12.85 17.79 5.35
C ILE A 660 12.40 17.30 3.98
N LYS A 661 11.53 18.07 3.34
CA LYS A 661 11.04 17.79 1.98
C LYS A 661 11.61 18.77 0.95
N GLY A 662 12.06 19.95 1.38
CA GLY A 662 12.72 20.92 0.51
C GLY A 662 13.26 22.15 1.26
N PRO A 663 14.02 23.03 0.57
CA PRO A 663 14.50 24.28 1.13
C PRO A 663 13.34 25.26 1.39
N THR A 664 13.50 26.10 2.40
CA THR A 664 12.49 27.09 2.84
C THR A 664 12.92 28.51 2.47
N GLN A 665 11.96 29.40 2.15
CA GLN A 665 12.25 30.82 1.87
C GLN A 665 12.35 31.70 3.15
N GLY A 666 12.45 31.08 4.32
CA GLY A 666 12.52 31.72 5.63
C GLY A 666 12.25 30.70 6.73
N ALA A 667 12.25 31.14 8.00
CA ALA A 667 11.97 30.25 9.12
C ALA A 667 10.53 29.74 9.12
N VAL A 668 10.38 28.41 9.25
CA VAL A 668 9.13 27.69 9.49
C VAL A 668 8.99 27.44 10.99
N THR A 669 7.80 27.65 11.55
CA THR A 669 7.55 27.39 12.97
C THR A 669 6.99 25.98 13.13
N LEU A 670 7.61 25.19 14.02
CA LEU A 670 7.10 23.92 14.49
C LEU A 670 6.54 24.11 15.91
N ASN A 671 5.25 23.87 16.11
CA ASN A 671 4.63 23.94 17.43
C ASN A 671 4.48 22.54 18.00
N VAL A 672 5.16 22.27 19.11
CA VAL A 672 4.99 21.05 19.88
C VAL A 672 3.89 21.28 20.92
N THR A 673 2.80 20.52 20.82
CA THR A 673 1.66 20.60 21.73
C THR A 673 1.40 19.24 22.38
N GLY A 674 0.64 19.24 23.48
CA GLY A 674 0.11 17.98 24.03
C GLY A 674 -0.97 17.44 23.12
N GLU A 675 -0.94 16.13 22.86
CA GLU A 675 -2.00 15.43 22.14
C GLU A 675 -2.92 14.77 23.18
N THR A 676 -4.17 15.22 23.26
CA THR A 676 -5.10 14.82 24.32
C THR A 676 -6.15 13.82 23.87
N ASP A 677 -6.33 13.59 22.56
CA ASP A 677 -7.35 12.69 22.01
C ASP A 677 -7.09 11.24 22.41
N THR A 678 -5.83 10.80 22.48
CA THR A 678 -5.49 9.45 22.97
C THR A 678 -5.92 9.26 24.42
N ALA A 679 -5.55 10.18 25.31
CA ALA A 679 -5.94 10.11 26.73
C ALA A 679 -7.46 10.20 26.89
N LEU A 680 -8.10 11.12 26.17
CA LEU A 680 -9.55 11.28 26.11
C LEU A 680 -10.25 9.97 25.71
N ASP A 681 -9.78 9.30 24.65
CA ASP A 681 -10.38 8.05 24.15
C ASP A 681 -10.24 6.89 25.16
N ARG A 682 -9.06 6.75 25.78
CA ARG A 682 -8.79 5.69 26.76
C ARG A 682 -9.60 5.91 28.05
N ILE A 683 -9.73 7.16 28.50
CA ILE A 683 -10.54 7.50 29.69
C ILE A 683 -12.03 7.34 29.39
N ALA A 684 -12.51 7.74 28.21
CA ALA A 684 -13.89 7.50 27.79
C ALA A 684 -14.22 5.99 27.79
N THR A 685 -13.32 5.17 27.24
CA THR A 685 -13.47 3.71 27.23
C THR A 685 -13.50 3.13 28.65
N PHE A 686 -12.64 3.63 29.54
CA PHE A 686 -12.65 3.25 30.96
C PHE A 686 -14.00 3.59 31.63
N ILE A 687 -14.51 4.81 31.46
CA ILE A 687 -15.79 5.25 32.03
C ILE A 687 -16.94 4.43 31.46
N ALA A 688 -16.97 4.16 30.15
CA ALA A 688 -17.99 3.34 29.52
C ALA A 688 -18.04 1.93 30.15
N ASN A 689 -16.90 1.26 30.22
CA ASN A 689 -16.81 -0.08 30.83
C ASN A 689 -17.18 -0.07 32.33
N TYR A 690 -16.79 0.97 33.07
CA TYR A 690 -17.20 1.14 34.46
C TYR A 690 -18.72 1.34 34.57
N ASN A 691 -19.31 2.19 33.72
CA ASN A 691 -20.74 2.49 33.72
C ASN A 691 -21.56 1.25 33.34
N THR A 692 -21.12 0.45 32.35
CA THR A 692 -21.74 -0.83 31.99
C THR A 692 -21.75 -1.79 33.18
N LEU A 693 -20.62 -1.93 33.87
CA LEU A 693 -20.55 -2.77 35.06
C LEU A 693 -21.49 -2.25 36.17
N MET A 694 -21.48 -0.93 36.43
CA MET A 694 -22.34 -0.30 37.44
C MET A 694 -23.83 -0.47 37.11
N GLU A 695 -24.23 -0.32 35.84
CA GLU A 695 -25.59 -0.59 35.38
C GLU A 695 -26.02 -2.02 35.72
N ARG A 696 -25.14 -2.99 35.44
CA ARG A 696 -25.44 -4.39 35.67
C ARG A 696 -25.54 -4.73 37.16
N ILE A 697 -24.68 -4.19 38.00
CA ILE A 697 -24.64 -4.51 39.45
C ILE A 697 -25.55 -3.64 40.32
N THR A 698 -26.07 -2.53 39.78
CA THR A 698 -27.02 -1.65 40.47
C THR A 698 -28.31 -1.42 39.67
N PRO A 699 -28.99 -2.48 39.22
CA PRO A 699 -30.20 -2.34 38.42
C PRO A 699 -31.32 -1.68 39.25
N SER A 700 -32.12 -0.86 38.58
CA SER A 700 -33.28 -0.19 39.15
C SER A 700 -34.29 -1.19 39.74
N ARG A 701 -35.13 -0.72 40.67
CA ARG A 701 -36.26 -1.52 41.15
C ARG A 701 -37.26 -1.77 40.03
N LEU A 702 -37.71 -3.02 39.91
CA LEU A 702 -38.74 -3.37 38.95
C LEU A 702 -40.08 -2.68 39.26
N THR A 703 -40.75 -2.20 38.22
CA THR A 703 -42.15 -1.75 38.28
C THR A 703 -43.09 -2.94 38.52
N ASP A 704 -44.34 -2.67 38.90
CA ASP A 704 -45.31 -3.75 39.13
C ASP A 704 -45.64 -4.53 37.85
N GLU A 705 -45.60 -3.87 36.69
CA GLU A 705 -45.69 -4.53 35.39
C GLU A 705 -44.49 -5.45 35.14
N GLN A 706 -43.27 -4.97 35.38
CA GLN A 706 -42.05 -5.77 35.18
C GLN A 706 -42.00 -6.99 36.10
N LYS A 707 -42.52 -6.87 37.34
CA LYS A 707 -42.63 -8.01 38.27
C LYS A 707 -43.52 -9.15 37.74
N SER A 708 -44.45 -8.87 36.81
CA SER A 708 -45.32 -9.88 36.22
C SER A 708 -44.58 -10.90 35.34
N TYR A 709 -43.35 -10.57 34.94
CA TYR A 709 -42.44 -11.43 34.16
C TYR A 709 -41.45 -12.20 35.06
N LEU A 710 -41.59 -12.17 36.40
CA LEU A 710 -40.69 -12.95 37.27
C LEU A 710 -41.09 -14.43 37.38
N GLN A 711 -42.25 -14.81 36.86
CA GLN A 711 -42.74 -16.18 36.90
C GLN A 711 -42.58 -16.84 35.53
N PRO A 712 -42.28 -18.15 35.48
CA PRO A 712 -42.28 -18.90 34.22
C PRO A 712 -43.63 -18.81 33.51
N LEU A 713 -43.60 -18.90 32.18
CA LEU A 713 -44.81 -18.82 31.38
C LEU A 713 -45.69 -20.05 31.61
N SER A 714 -46.91 -19.85 32.10
CA SER A 714 -47.86 -20.96 32.29
C SER A 714 -48.41 -21.48 30.95
N ASN A 715 -48.73 -22.77 30.89
CA ASN A 715 -49.29 -23.41 29.68
C ASN A 715 -50.56 -22.70 29.19
N GLU A 716 -51.44 -22.28 30.10
CA GLU A 716 -52.67 -21.55 29.78
C GLU A 716 -52.37 -20.21 29.11
N LYS A 717 -51.38 -19.49 29.63
CA LYS A 717 -50.99 -18.18 29.10
C LYS A 717 -50.28 -18.34 27.76
N MET A 718 -49.42 -19.36 27.63
CA MET A 718 -48.71 -19.74 26.40
C MET A 718 -49.69 -20.04 25.25
N GLN A 719 -50.76 -20.78 25.51
CA GLN A 719 -51.81 -21.08 24.52
C GLN A 719 -52.64 -19.86 24.11
N SER A 720 -52.64 -18.80 24.93
CA SER A 720 -53.45 -17.59 24.71
C SER A 720 -52.72 -16.44 24.00
N MET A 721 -51.42 -16.57 23.75
CA MET A 721 -50.57 -15.50 23.20
C MET A 721 -49.87 -15.94 21.90
N THR A 722 -49.51 -14.96 21.06
CA THR A 722 -48.76 -15.16 19.82
C THR A 722 -47.30 -15.52 20.08
N PHE A 723 -46.61 -16.13 19.10
CA PHE A 723 -45.19 -16.46 19.22
C PHE A 723 -44.31 -15.24 19.53
N ALA A 724 -44.54 -14.10 18.89
CA ALA A 724 -43.81 -12.87 19.19
C ALA A 724 -44.03 -12.37 20.63
N GLU A 725 -45.23 -12.55 21.18
CA GLU A 725 -45.51 -12.23 22.58
C GLU A 725 -44.86 -13.23 23.54
N GLN A 726 -44.73 -14.51 23.16
CA GLN A 726 -43.99 -15.53 23.91
C GLN A 726 -42.51 -15.19 23.96
N ASP A 727 -41.90 -14.89 22.82
CA ASP A 727 -40.49 -14.53 22.72
C ASP A 727 -40.19 -13.28 23.56
N ARG A 728 -41.02 -12.24 23.42
CA ARG A 728 -40.90 -11.03 24.23
C ARG A 728 -41.11 -11.31 25.73
N TYR A 729 -41.99 -12.24 26.09
CA TYR A 729 -42.17 -12.65 27.49
C TYR A 729 -40.92 -13.35 28.01
N MET A 730 -40.33 -14.25 27.23
CA MET A 730 -39.12 -15.00 27.58
C MET A 730 -37.90 -14.09 27.73
N GLU A 731 -37.72 -13.12 26.83
CA GLU A 731 -36.68 -12.09 26.93
C GLU A 731 -36.83 -11.26 28.21
N ASN A 732 -38.04 -10.77 28.48
CA ASN A 732 -38.33 -10.01 29.71
C ASN A 732 -38.19 -10.89 30.96
N PHE A 733 -38.60 -12.16 30.88
CA PHE A 733 -38.45 -13.14 31.96
C PHE A 733 -36.97 -13.34 32.31
N GLU A 734 -36.09 -13.54 31.32
CA GLU A 734 -34.65 -13.63 31.55
C GLU A 734 -34.10 -12.32 32.11
N LEU A 735 -34.37 -11.19 31.45
CA LEU A 735 -33.85 -9.87 31.81
C LEU A 735 -34.20 -9.48 33.25
N TYR A 736 -35.49 -9.51 33.61
CA TYR A 736 -35.94 -9.06 34.93
C TYR A 736 -35.57 -10.03 36.05
N ASN A 737 -35.48 -11.34 35.79
CA ASN A 737 -34.93 -12.28 36.76
C ASN A 737 -33.44 -12.04 36.99
N LYS A 738 -32.63 -11.79 35.95
CA LYS A 738 -31.22 -11.40 36.11
C LYS A 738 -31.11 -10.16 36.99
N GLN A 739 -31.88 -9.11 36.68
CA GLN A 739 -31.89 -7.87 37.47
C GLN A 739 -32.24 -8.13 38.94
N GLU A 740 -33.28 -8.92 39.24
CA GLU A 740 -33.68 -9.20 40.62
C GLU A 740 -32.65 -10.05 41.39
N TYR A 741 -32.02 -11.04 40.74
CA TYR A 741 -30.95 -11.81 41.37
C TYR A 741 -29.76 -10.93 41.75
N ILE A 742 -29.34 -10.06 40.83
CA ILE A 742 -28.23 -9.13 41.05
C ILE A 742 -28.59 -8.11 42.13
N ARG A 743 -29.75 -7.45 42.04
CA ARG A 743 -30.23 -6.43 42.99
C ARG A 743 -30.30 -6.96 44.43
N LYS A 744 -30.76 -8.20 44.60
CA LYS A 744 -30.89 -8.84 45.92
C LYS A 744 -29.57 -9.41 46.45
N SER A 745 -28.57 -9.62 45.61
CA SER A 745 -27.30 -10.22 46.02
C SER A 745 -26.49 -9.32 46.95
N SER A 746 -25.83 -9.94 47.93
CA SER A 746 -24.85 -9.25 48.79
C SER A 746 -23.58 -8.89 48.03
N GLU A 747 -23.22 -9.71 47.05
CA GLU A 747 -22.04 -9.61 46.22
C GLU A 747 -22.06 -8.32 45.40
N SER A 748 -23.16 -8.05 44.68
CA SER A 748 -23.30 -6.83 43.88
C SER A 748 -23.34 -5.57 44.75
N ARG A 749 -23.94 -5.62 45.94
CA ARG A 749 -23.87 -4.51 46.92
C ARG A 749 -22.45 -4.26 47.43
N SER A 750 -21.70 -5.32 47.70
CA SER A 750 -20.29 -5.22 48.12
C SER A 750 -19.41 -4.65 47.00
N ILE A 751 -19.57 -5.15 45.77
CA ILE A 751 -18.81 -4.69 44.61
C ILE A 751 -19.13 -3.22 44.34
N SER A 752 -20.41 -2.84 44.18
CA SER A 752 -20.81 -1.45 43.93
C SER A 752 -20.31 -0.49 45.02
N ALA A 753 -20.41 -0.86 46.31
CA ALA A 753 -19.88 -0.02 47.39
C ALA A 753 -18.35 0.13 47.31
N THR A 754 -17.64 -0.96 46.99
CA THR A 754 -16.17 -0.94 46.85
C THR A 754 -15.74 -0.09 45.66
N LEU A 755 -16.38 -0.29 44.50
CA LEU A 755 -16.12 0.46 43.27
C LEU A 755 -16.38 1.96 43.46
N ARG A 756 -17.52 2.33 44.06
CA ARG A 756 -17.81 3.73 44.38
C ARG A 756 -16.78 4.34 45.29
N ARG A 757 -16.42 3.64 46.38
CA ARG A 757 -15.36 4.11 47.28
C ARG A 757 -14.08 4.36 46.49
N ILE A 758 -13.67 3.44 45.61
CA ILE A 758 -12.48 3.62 44.78
C ILE A 758 -12.61 4.88 43.94
N MET A 759 -13.72 5.10 43.24
CA MET A 759 -13.87 6.26 42.37
C MET A 759 -13.95 7.60 43.11
N THR A 760 -14.36 7.60 44.37
CA THR A 760 -14.51 8.81 45.19
C THR A 760 -13.35 9.08 46.16
N ASP A 761 -12.37 8.17 46.24
CA ASP A 761 -11.21 8.33 47.13
C ASP A 761 -10.16 9.29 46.55
N PHE A 762 -9.15 9.61 47.35
CA PHE A 762 -8.04 10.49 46.98
C PHE A 762 -6.76 9.68 46.70
N TYR A 763 -6.22 9.81 45.49
CA TYR A 763 -5.04 9.07 45.02
C TYR A 763 -3.88 9.95 44.57
N GLY A 764 -4.11 11.24 44.33
CA GLY A 764 -3.01 12.11 43.87
C GLY A 764 -1.96 12.38 44.94
N GLU A 765 -0.74 12.64 44.47
CA GLU A 765 0.43 12.95 45.28
C GLU A 765 0.20 14.10 46.27
N ALA A 766 0.93 14.06 47.38
CA ALA A 766 0.87 15.11 48.39
C ALA A 766 1.35 16.45 47.81
N GLY A 767 0.44 17.42 47.74
CA GLY A 767 0.71 18.75 47.16
C GLY A 767 0.16 18.94 45.73
N SER A 768 -0.32 17.89 45.08
CA SER A 768 -1.02 17.99 43.79
C SER A 768 -2.38 18.69 43.94
N SER A 769 -2.75 19.51 42.95
CA SER A 769 -4.10 20.08 42.79
C SER A 769 -5.13 19.05 42.32
N ILE A 770 -4.68 17.97 41.67
CA ILE A 770 -5.49 16.87 41.18
C ILE A 770 -5.25 15.65 42.08
N ARG A 771 -6.24 15.31 42.90
CA ARG A 771 -6.15 14.19 43.85
C ARG A 771 -7.29 13.19 43.73
N SER A 772 -8.38 13.55 43.08
CA SER A 772 -9.56 12.72 42.86
C SER A 772 -10.12 12.91 41.45
N LEU A 773 -10.99 12.00 41.00
CA LEU A 773 -11.73 12.17 39.73
C LEU A 773 -12.57 13.46 39.73
N GLY A 774 -13.10 13.86 40.90
CA GLY A 774 -13.84 15.10 41.05
C GLY A 774 -13.00 16.36 40.80
N ASP A 775 -11.67 16.30 41.03
CA ASP A 775 -10.76 17.44 40.77
C ASP A 775 -10.60 17.73 39.27
N ILE A 776 -10.72 16.69 38.43
CA ILE A 776 -10.74 16.79 36.97
C ILE A 776 -12.16 16.83 36.40
N GLY A 777 -13.18 17.02 37.25
CA GLY A 777 -14.57 17.17 36.82
C GLY A 777 -15.29 15.87 36.44
N ILE A 778 -14.76 14.70 36.82
CA ILE A 778 -15.42 13.41 36.66
C ILE A 778 -16.06 13.04 38.01
N GLU A 779 -17.36 13.31 38.15
CA GLU A 779 -18.14 13.01 39.36
C GLU A 779 -19.11 11.84 39.12
N ILE A 780 -19.72 11.33 40.21
CA ILE A 780 -20.83 10.39 40.09
C ILE A 780 -22.03 11.11 39.47
N ALA A 781 -22.64 10.51 38.45
CA ALA A 781 -23.77 11.06 37.71
C ALA A 781 -25.00 11.26 38.62
N GLY A 782 -25.77 12.31 38.35
CA GLY A 782 -27.06 12.55 38.99
C GLY A 782 -27.02 13.36 40.29
N LYS A 783 -26.10 14.32 40.45
CA LYS A 783 -25.97 15.16 41.66
C LYS A 783 -27.30 15.63 42.30
N ASP A 784 -28.30 15.94 41.48
CA ASP A 784 -29.63 16.39 41.91
C ASP A 784 -30.76 15.34 41.74
N ASP A 785 -30.43 14.12 41.29
CA ASP A 785 -31.35 12.99 41.11
C ASP A 785 -30.87 11.77 41.91
N TYR A 786 -31.56 11.53 43.03
CA TYR A 786 -31.26 10.42 43.92
C TYR A 786 -31.38 9.04 43.26
N ALA A 787 -32.27 8.86 42.28
CA ALA A 787 -32.41 7.61 41.56
C ALA A 787 -31.20 7.34 40.66
N LEU A 788 -30.64 8.40 40.05
CA LEU A 788 -29.42 8.31 39.24
C LEU A 788 -28.17 8.15 40.11
N LEU A 789 -28.06 8.83 41.26
CA LEU A 789 -26.96 8.62 42.22
C LEU A 789 -26.90 7.18 42.71
N GLN A 790 -28.06 6.52 42.82
CA GLN A 790 -28.14 5.12 43.19
C GLN A 790 -27.57 4.17 42.13
N LYS A 791 -27.38 4.60 40.87
CA LYS A 791 -26.65 3.83 39.85
C LYS A 791 -25.14 3.95 40.05
N GLY A 792 -24.65 5.10 40.49
CA GLY A 792 -23.22 5.29 40.79
C GLY A 792 -22.32 5.24 39.56
N MET A 793 -22.88 5.55 38.40
CA MET A 793 -22.16 5.76 37.14
C MET A 793 -21.31 7.03 37.23
N LEU A 794 -20.23 7.09 36.47
CA LEU A 794 -19.36 8.25 36.34
C LEU A 794 -19.80 9.14 35.18
N LEU A 795 -19.64 10.46 35.38
CA LEU A 795 -19.89 11.54 34.42
C LEU A 795 -21.36 11.73 34.01
N MET A 796 -22.02 10.69 33.50
CA MET A 796 -23.40 10.71 33.00
C MET A 796 -24.07 9.33 33.11
N ASP A 797 -25.39 9.31 32.99
CA ASP A 797 -26.19 8.07 32.93
C ASP A 797 -26.18 7.48 31.51
N SER A 798 -24.99 7.11 31.04
CA SER A 798 -24.78 6.47 29.72
C SER A 798 -23.67 5.43 29.79
N THR A 799 -23.80 4.39 28.97
CA THR A 799 -22.79 3.35 28.73
C THR A 799 -22.18 3.47 27.33
N ASP A 800 -22.63 4.42 26.52
CA ASP A 800 -22.13 4.67 25.18
C ASP A 800 -20.80 5.45 25.25
N LYS A 801 -19.74 4.86 24.70
CA LYS A 801 -18.40 5.46 24.69
C LYS A 801 -18.39 6.82 23.98
N ASP A 802 -19.11 6.98 22.88
CA ASP A 802 -19.05 8.19 22.07
C ASP A 802 -19.78 9.36 22.75
N GLU A 803 -20.91 9.09 23.42
CA GLU A 803 -21.58 10.08 24.26
C GLU A 803 -20.69 10.53 25.44
N ILE A 804 -20.05 9.57 26.11
CA ILE A 804 -19.11 9.84 27.22
C ILE A 804 -17.90 10.65 26.71
N LYS A 805 -17.34 10.28 25.56
CA LYS A 805 -16.20 10.97 24.94
C LYS A 805 -16.56 12.41 24.58
N ALA A 806 -17.74 12.63 24.01
CA ALA A 806 -18.25 13.97 23.73
C ALA A 806 -18.37 14.81 25.01
N ALA A 807 -18.93 14.24 26.07
CA ALA A 807 -19.05 14.92 27.36
C ALA A 807 -17.72 15.23 28.04
N LEU A 808 -16.74 14.32 27.95
CA LEU A 808 -15.38 14.60 28.42
C LEU A 808 -14.72 15.72 27.62
N LYS A 809 -14.92 15.75 26.29
CA LYS A 809 -14.39 16.81 25.42
C LYS A 809 -14.97 18.19 25.75
N GLU A 810 -16.25 18.24 26.15
CA GLU A 810 -16.89 19.48 26.62
C GLU A 810 -16.52 19.85 28.07
N ASN A 811 -15.93 18.92 28.84
CA ASN A 811 -15.53 19.15 30.22
C ASN A 811 -14.21 19.93 30.28
N THR A 812 -14.33 21.25 30.48
CA THR A 812 -13.17 22.16 30.50
C THR A 812 -12.16 21.84 31.61
N ARG A 813 -12.60 21.33 32.78
CA ARG A 813 -11.68 20.92 33.86
C ARG A 813 -10.87 19.71 33.47
N PHE A 814 -11.52 18.72 32.86
CA PHE A 814 -10.88 17.51 32.37
C PHE A 814 -9.87 17.82 31.27
N MET A 815 -10.29 18.55 30.24
CA MET A 815 -9.42 18.92 29.12
C MET A 815 -8.24 19.79 29.59
N SER A 816 -8.48 20.76 30.48
CA SER A 816 -7.41 21.58 31.05
C SER A 816 -6.38 20.74 31.83
N ALA A 817 -6.84 19.72 32.56
CA ALA A 817 -5.96 18.82 33.29
C ALA A 817 -5.09 17.97 32.36
N LEU A 818 -5.66 17.45 31.26
CA LEU A 818 -4.88 16.75 30.23
C LEU A 818 -3.88 17.66 29.52
N GLU A 819 -4.26 18.91 29.26
CA GLU A 819 -3.41 19.87 28.55
C GLU A 819 -2.27 20.41 29.40
N ASN A 820 -2.50 20.65 30.69
CA ASN A 820 -1.56 21.40 31.55
C ASN A 820 -0.96 20.58 32.70
N ASP A 821 -1.62 19.50 33.14
CA ASP A 821 -1.26 18.73 34.34
C ASP A 821 -1.25 17.22 34.08
N GLU A 822 -0.81 16.81 32.88
CA GLU A 822 -0.79 15.41 32.42
C GLU A 822 -0.08 14.42 33.37
N GLU A 823 0.96 14.87 34.09
CA GLU A 823 1.62 14.07 35.13
C GLU A 823 0.70 13.79 36.32
N ALA A 824 -0.06 14.79 36.74
CA ALA A 824 -1.00 14.63 37.84
C ALA A 824 -2.18 13.73 37.43
N VAL A 825 -2.63 13.82 36.17
CA VAL A 825 -3.64 12.89 35.62
C VAL A 825 -3.08 11.47 35.52
N TYR A 826 -1.85 11.30 35.02
CA TYR A 826 -1.18 9.99 34.99
C TYR A 826 -1.09 9.39 36.39
N ASN A 827 -0.61 10.16 37.38
CA ASN A 827 -0.48 9.71 38.76
C ASN A 827 -1.84 9.35 39.38
N LEU A 828 -2.90 10.11 39.10
CA LEU A 828 -4.26 9.81 39.56
C LEU A 828 -4.69 8.37 39.21
N PHE A 829 -4.34 7.87 38.03
CA PHE A 829 -4.69 6.52 37.59
C PHE A 829 -3.60 5.48 37.88
N ALA A 830 -2.32 5.83 37.73
CA ALA A 830 -1.22 4.88 37.59
C ALA A 830 -0.16 4.94 38.71
N GLN A 831 -0.32 5.79 39.72
CA GLN A 831 0.69 5.99 40.76
C GLN A 831 1.01 4.70 41.54
N GLU A 832 2.29 4.57 41.91
CA GLU A 832 2.81 3.60 42.88
C GLU A 832 3.47 4.35 44.06
N ASP A 833 3.54 3.72 45.23
CA ASP A 833 4.36 4.23 46.32
C ASP A 833 5.85 3.91 46.13
N SER A 834 6.69 4.36 47.07
CA SER A 834 8.14 4.13 47.03
C SER A 834 8.56 2.65 47.08
N GLU A 835 7.66 1.76 47.47
CA GLU A 835 7.86 0.31 47.57
C GLU A 835 7.27 -0.43 46.35
N GLY A 836 6.67 0.31 45.40
CA GLY A 836 6.00 -0.23 44.23
C GLY A 836 4.57 -0.71 44.51
N ASN A 837 3.99 -0.41 45.68
CA ASN A 837 2.61 -0.76 45.97
C ASN A 837 1.66 0.15 45.17
N PRO A 838 0.56 -0.40 44.63
CA PRO A 838 -0.35 0.36 43.80
C PRO A 838 -1.18 1.36 44.60
N ILE A 839 -1.06 2.64 44.24
CA ILE A 839 -1.89 3.72 44.79
C ILE A 839 -2.99 4.08 43.79
N GLY A 840 -2.65 4.37 42.54
CA GLY A 840 -3.56 4.98 41.57
C GLY A 840 -4.85 4.19 41.29
N ILE A 841 -5.89 4.88 40.81
CA ILE A 841 -7.23 4.33 40.59
C ILE A 841 -7.20 3.05 39.75
N ALA A 842 -6.48 3.06 38.62
CA ALA A 842 -6.46 1.93 37.71
C ALA A 842 -5.78 0.72 38.35
N ARG A 843 -4.71 0.94 39.12
CA ARG A 843 -4.01 -0.14 39.82
C ARG A 843 -4.83 -0.70 40.98
N ARG A 844 -5.42 0.17 41.81
CA ARG A 844 -6.27 -0.24 42.93
C ARG A 844 -7.52 -0.97 42.46
N LEU A 845 -8.12 -0.51 41.36
CA LEU A 845 -9.25 -1.17 40.74
C LEU A 845 -8.85 -2.53 40.18
N ASN A 846 -7.68 -2.65 39.55
CA ASN A 846 -7.18 -3.93 39.05
C ASN A 846 -7.00 -4.97 40.18
N GLU A 847 -6.46 -4.57 41.33
CA GLU A 847 -6.36 -5.46 42.51
C GLU A 847 -7.74 -5.95 42.95
N VAL A 848 -8.65 -5.00 43.20
CA VAL A 848 -9.98 -5.31 43.74
C VAL A 848 -10.79 -6.16 42.76
N VAL A 849 -10.77 -5.83 41.47
CA VAL A 849 -11.44 -6.65 40.45
C VAL A 849 -10.85 -8.05 40.45
N SER A 850 -9.53 -8.17 40.55
CA SER A 850 -8.85 -9.47 40.57
C SER A 850 -9.26 -10.32 41.78
N GLU A 851 -9.41 -9.71 42.96
CA GLU A 851 -9.89 -10.39 44.17
C GLU A 851 -11.33 -10.93 44.04
N TYR A 852 -12.16 -10.36 43.16
CA TYR A 852 -13.52 -10.83 42.94
C TYR A 852 -13.60 -11.96 41.88
N VAL A 853 -12.85 -11.86 40.78
CA VAL A 853 -13.02 -12.70 39.58
C VAL A 853 -12.02 -13.84 39.43
N PHE A 854 -10.86 -13.80 40.08
CA PHE A 854 -9.87 -14.88 40.02
C PHE A 854 -10.09 -15.97 41.08
N ALA A 855 -9.25 -17.00 41.04
CA ALA A 855 -9.29 -18.16 41.92
C ALA A 855 -9.37 -17.74 43.39
N GLY A 856 -10.38 -18.26 44.09
CA GLY A 856 -10.66 -17.91 45.50
C GLY A 856 -11.57 -16.68 45.68
N GLY A 857 -11.81 -15.89 44.62
CA GLY A 857 -12.67 -14.73 44.66
C GLY A 857 -14.15 -15.05 44.83
N MET A 858 -14.92 -14.05 45.30
CA MET A 858 -16.34 -14.21 45.63
C MET A 858 -17.20 -14.54 44.40
N ILE A 859 -17.02 -13.82 43.29
CA ILE A 859 -17.75 -14.05 42.04
C ILE A 859 -17.29 -15.35 41.39
N HIS A 860 -15.97 -15.58 41.37
CA HIS A 860 -15.40 -16.82 40.86
C HIS A 860 -15.98 -18.06 41.56
N ASN A 861 -16.01 -18.08 42.90
CA ASN A 861 -16.57 -19.20 43.67
C ASN A 861 -18.08 -19.38 43.47
N LYS A 862 -18.79 -18.32 43.05
CA LYS A 862 -20.21 -18.37 42.74
C LYS A 862 -20.48 -19.06 41.40
N THR A 863 -19.68 -18.77 40.38
CA THR A 863 -19.95 -19.13 38.98
C THR A 863 -19.11 -20.28 38.44
N ARG A 864 -17.96 -20.60 39.04
CA ARG A 864 -17.06 -21.67 38.59
C ARG A 864 -17.73 -23.04 38.60
N THR A 865 -17.15 -23.97 37.83
CA THR A 865 -17.51 -25.39 37.91
C THR A 865 -17.34 -25.93 39.33
N GLY A 866 -18.39 -26.56 39.85
CA GLY A 866 -18.45 -27.02 41.25
C GLY A 866 -18.52 -25.88 42.28
N GLY A 867 -18.83 -24.66 41.86
CA GLY A 867 -19.10 -23.50 42.71
C GLY A 867 -20.50 -23.53 43.32
N PHE A 868 -20.90 -22.45 43.99
CA PHE A 868 -22.18 -22.41 44.73
C PHE A 868 -23.40 -22.65 43.86
N ILE A 869 -23.48 -22.00 42.69
CA ILE A 869 -24.63 -22.13 41.79
C ILE A 869 -24.61 -23.47 41.06
N ASP A 870 -23.45 -23.99 40.68
CA ASP A 870 -23.34 -25.31 40.05
C ASP A 870 -23.77 -26.43 40.99
N ASN A 871 -23.40 -26.36 42.27
CA ASN A 871 -23.89 -27.31 43.28
C ASN A 871 -25.40 -27.18 43.54
N GLU A 872 -25.99 -26.01 43.31
CA GLU A 872 -27.44 -25.81 43.34
C GLU A 872 -28.11 -26.48 42.14
N LEU A 873 -27.60 -26.25 40.93
CA LEU A 873 -28.04 -26.90 39.69
C LEU A 873 -27.93 -28.43 39.79
N ASP A 874 -26.82 -28.96 40.30
CA ASP A 874 -26.61 -30.40 40.45
C ASP A 874 -27.65 -31.05 41.38
N ARG A 875 -28.02 -30.36 42.47
CA ARG A 875 -29.08 -30.85 43.38
C ARG A 875 -30.45 -30.85 42.70
N ILE A 876 -30.76 -29.83 41.92
CA ILE A 876 -32.00 -29.75 41.15
C ILE A 876 -32.01 -30.83 40.06
N ASN A 877 -30.93 -31.00 39.31
CA ASN A 877 -30.79 -32.03 38.27
C ASN A 877 -30.97 -33.45 38.83
N ARG A 878 -30.41 -33.74 40.01
CA ARG A 878 -30.65 -35.04 40.70
C ARG A 878 -32.12 -35.22 41.09
N SER A 879 -32.77 -34.15 41.54
CA SER A 879 -34.20 -34.16 41.90
C SER A 879 -35.08 -34.39 40.66
N ILE A 880 -34.76 -33.72 39.54
CA ILE A 880 -35.39 -33.93 38.23
C ILE A 880 -35.25 -35.40 37.82
N ALA A 881 -34.04 -35.96 37.83
CA ALA A 881 -33.81 -37.35 37.45
C ALA A 881 -34.58 -38.34 38.35
N SER A 882 -34.75 -38.04 39.65
CA SER A 882 -35.55 -38.85 40.56
C SER A 882 -37.04 -38.76 40.25
N GLU A 883 -37.57 -37.55 40.02
CA GLU A 883 -38.99 -37.35 39.73
C GLU A 883 -39.36 -37.89 38.34
N GLN A 884 -38.45 -37.84 37.35
CA GLN A 884 -38.64 -38.46 36.03
C GLN A 884 -38.84 -39.97 36.17
N ARG A 885 -38.00 -40.63 36.97
CA ARG A 885 -38.17 -42.06 37.29
C ARG A 885 -39.48 -42.34 38.01
N SER A 886 -39.87 -41.47 38.96
CA SER A 886 -41.14 -41.60 39.67
C SER A 886 -42.35 -41.46 38.74
N LEU A 887 -42.32 -40.49 37.82
CA LEU A 887 -43.38 -40.26 36.83
C LEU A 887 -43.50 -41.44 35.87
N GLN A 888 -42.39 -41.96 35.37
CA GLN A 888 -42.39 -43.12 34.48
C GLN A 888 -42.91 -44.38 35.18
N ALA A 889 -42.54 -44.58 36.45
CA ALA A 889 -43.07 -45.69 37.25
C ALA A 889 -44.58 -45.54 37.49
N TYR A 890 -45.05 -44.31 37.76
CA TYR A 890 -46.46 -44.00 37.93
C TYR A 890 -47.26 -44.21 36.63
N GLU A 891 -46.74 -43.75 35.50
CA GLU A 891 -47.32 -43.99 34.17
C GLU A 891 -47.45 -45.48 33.87
N ASN A 892 -46.40 -46.27 34.12
CA ASN A 892 -46.45 -47.72 33.94
C ASN A 892 -47.46 -48.39 34.88
N ALA A 893 -47.60 -47.91 36.11
CA ALA A 893 -48.60 -48.40 37.05
C ALA A 893 -50.01 -48.07 36.59
N LEU A 894 -50.26 -46.83 36.14
CA LEU A 894 -51.54 -46.42 35.55
C LEU A 894 -51.87 -47.29 34.32
N LYS A 895 -50.94 -47.46 33.38
CA LYS A 895 -51.12 -48.33 32.20
C LYS A 895 -51.55 -49.75 32.59
N ARG A 896 -50.93 -50.35 33.62
CA ARG A 896 -51.32 -51.69 34.12
C ARG A 896 -52.71 -51.69 34.76
N GLN A 897 -53.05 -50.66 35.53
CA GLN A 897 -54.35 -50.54 36.17
C GLN A 897 -55.46 -50.35 35.12
N PHE A 898 -55.25 -49.47 34.14
CA PHE A 898 -56.18 -49.27 33.04
C PHE A 898 -56.32 -50.52 32.17
N ALA A 899 -55.24 -51.22 31.82
CA ALA A 899 -55.31 -52.49 31.09
C ALA A 899 -56.06 -53.58 31.88
N SER A 900 -55.87 -53.67 33.21
CA SER A 900 -56.64 -54.61 34.03
C SER A 900 -58.12 -54.23 34.13
N LEU A 901 -58.43 -52.93 34.17
CA LEU A 901 -59.81 -52.44 34.17
C LEU A 901 -60.48 -52.73 32.82
N GLU A 902 -59.77 -52.51 31.71
CA GLU A 902 -60.24 -52.81 30.36
C GLU A 902 -60.50 -54.32 30.18
N SER A 903 -59.61 -55.17 30.66
CA SER A 903 -59.82 -56.63 30.68
C SER A 903 -61.03 -57.02 31.53
N ARG A 904 -61.21 -56.43 32.73
CA ARG A 904 -62.37 -56.73 33.59
C ARG A 904 -63.67 -56.21 33.00
N ILE A 905 -63.65 -55.06 32.33
CA ILE A 905 -64.80 -54.52 31.60
C ILE A 905 -65.15 -55.44 30.43
N SER A 906 -64.14 -55.93 29.69
CA SER A 906 -64.32 -56.92 28.63
C SER A 906 -64.92 -58.23 29.16
N ASP A 907 -64.40 -58.75 30.28
CA ASP A 907 -64.93 -59.95 30.95
C ASP A 907 -66.38 -59.74 31.42
N MET A 908 -66.70 -58.60 32.03
CA MET A 908 -68.07 -58.25 32.43
C MET A 908 -69.00 -58.09 31.22
N GLN A 909 -68.51 -57.51 30.12
CA GLN A 909 -69.27 -57.42 28.86
C GLN A 909 -69.53 -58.83 28.30
N SER A 910 -68.54 -59.73 28.30
CA SER A 910 -68.71 -61.11 27.85
C SER A 910 -69.67 -61.91 28.75
N GLN A 911 -69.61 -61.73 30.07
CA GLN A 911 -70.53 -62.35 31.02
C GLN A 911 -71.94 -61.78 30.91
N SER A 912 -72.09 -60.47 30.71
CA SER A 912 -73.40 -59.85 30.45
C SER A 912 -74.00 -60.31 29.13
N ALA A 913 -73.19 -60.51 28.07
CA ALA A 913 -73.64 -61.10 26.82
C ALA A 913 -74.05 -62.57 26.99
N ALA A 914 -73.31 -63.35 27.78
CA ALA A 914 -73.68 -64.71 28.13
C ALA A 914 -74.98 -64.78 28.94
N ILE A 915 -75.16 -63.89 29.94
CA ILE A 915 -76.40 -63.75 30.71
C ILE A 915 -77.55 -63.30 29.81
N ALA A 916 -77.33 -62.35 28.89
CA ALA A 916 -78.34 -61.93 27.92
C ALA A 916 -78.76 -63.07 26.97
N SER A 917 -77.83 -63.96 26.61
CA SER A 917 -78.14 -65.16 25.81
C SER A 917 -78.93 -66.23 26.59
N ILE A 918 -78.79 -66.29 27.92
CA ILE A 918 -79.55 -67.20 28.81
C ILE A 918 -80.95 -66.65 29.12
N VAL A 919 -81.12 -65.33 29.16
CA VAL A 919 -82.38 -64.65 29.51
C VAL A 919 -83.31 -64.45 28.30
N SER A 920 -82.91 -64.89 27.09
CA SER A 920 -83.78 -64.91 25.91
C SER A 920 -84.22 -66.35 25.53
N PRO A 921 -85.22 -66.95 26.21
CA PRO A 921 -85.85 -68.18 25.74
C PRO A 921 -86.71 -67.88 24.51
N GLY A 922 -86.43 -68.61 23.42
CA GLY A 922 -86.88 -68.33 22.07
C GLY A 922 -88.39 -68.14 21.88
N GLN A 923 -88.73 -67.23 20.96
CA GLN A 923 -89.93 -67.33 20.16
C GLN A 923 -89.50 -67.75 18.75
N SER A 924 -89.71 -69.04 18.47
CA SER A 924 -89.94 -69.57 17.12
C SER A 924 -91.37 -69.28 16.70
#